data_AF-A0A242JZ34-F1
#
_entry.id   AF-A0A242JZ34-F1
#
_cell.length_a   1.000
_cell.length_b   1.000
_cell.length_c   1.000
_cell.angle_alpha   90.00
_cell.angle_beta   90.00
_cell.angle_gamma   90.00
#
_symmetry.space_group_name_H-M   'P 1'
#
loop_
_entity.id
_entity.type
_entity.pdbx_description
1 polymer ?
#
loop_
_entity_poly.entity_id
_entity_poly.type
_entity_poly.pdbx_seq_one_letter_code
_entity_poly.pdbx_strand_id
1 'polypeptide(L)'
;MKNLVRFCSTIILGSQVLVATDVLAKTDSSIDIQAMRQFSEEEQKNILNQLSPIENRQNKNSNLQKDLVTIPEPATAQTMYHSMTQSSNQENHQLDSMSNSSDIPTNTTENSNDVVSDSSEVTKDTTEETNNAVSDSSDIPTDTTEDSNSVTSETFAQKVEGESDKASGNAKTEKPKRLSDRTVPSSNTKAIDGWRYREEEGHAIIEWYEGSDTDIVIPDRLNNLPTKLEVLDGYMFFNNEEVTSIRLAGTVGLVETTLDFQDSEGGFDRTRLPKLETLDLRGLDVSNITSMINLFKFSNAKTINITGWDTSKLTNMSGLFWATNKLETVLGLETLNTSQVVNMDFMFAGSNVKNLTGLENWNVSNVEEASLMFSEAHKLEYLNLSNWKLLKLKKADQIFRGTANLSVLDLTNWEVSEGFKNSIEPLDPGNAGYLVPLMVLTNNDLVLDKINGFPQRRPRQLNLDANGGQFSGNVSKVYYFTLAIKPDRLNMDLVKEFAQQNHPTKSGATFENWLDDKGNLLENVTDIFSILDTTFKAQWNRVAGPNAPGGSFKPLPDSTSKLGLYYLPNKFSIPTTQLNNKGEQVIPLVDGNNFHIGIKDQQSNSSWQLNAQLVWQTPGLDSSYIQSKNANGQVHKNKNDGQSAVQDTDFELTTEVTGQTNLQIGETEVAVMQGGQGARDAVYDYALGQAELVLPEVKNVQANQYTGNVNWNLIKAP
;
A
#
# COMPACT_ATOMS: atom_id res chain seq x y z
N MET A 1 26.09 7.86 -39.77
CA MET A 1 26.39 7.44 -41.15
C MET A 1 27.45 6.33 -41.07
N LYS A 2 27.30 5.25 -41.84
CA LYS A 2 27.89 3.89 -41.65
C LYS A 2 27.18 3.05 -40.56
N ASN A 3 26.72 1.88 -41.01
CA ASN A 3 26.17 0.74 -40.28
C ASN A 3 24.78 0.87 -39.60
N LEU A 4 23.76 1.23 -40.39
CA LEU A 4 22.41 0.68 -40.22
C LEU A 4 21.76 0.42 -41.59
N VAL A 5 21.70 -0.86 -41.99
CA VAL A 5 21.14 -1.44 -43.24
C VAL A 5 20.93 -2.93 -42.90
N ARG A 6 19.80 -3.64 -43.11
CA ARG A 6 18.46 -3.44 -43.69
C ARG A 6 17.53 -4.42 -42.91
N PHE A 7 16.25 -4.16 -42.70
CA PHE A 7 15.20 -4.34 -43.73
C PHE A 7 14.05 -3.33 -43.57
N CYS A 8 13.37 -3.03 -44.68
CA CYS A 8 12.30 -2.02 -44.81
C CYS A 8 10.90 -2.68 -44.62
N SER A 9 9.78 -1.97 -44.38
CA SER A 9 9.42 -0.64 -44.93
C SER A 9 8.40 0.16 -44.12
N THR A 10 8.73 1.44 -43.85
CA THR A 10 7.94 2.69 -44.12
C THR A 10 6.40 2.63 -43.98
N ILE A 11 5.72 3.52 -43.25
CA ILE A 11 5.82 4.99 -43.24
C ILE A 11 5.69 5.59 -41.82
N ILE A 12 6.55 6.57 -41.50
CA ILE A 12 6.39 7.52 -40.39
C ILE A 12 6.42 8.94 -40.98
N LEU A 13 5.52 9.81 -40.50
CA LEU A 13 5.61 11.26 -40.70
C LEU A 13 5.68 11.96 -39.33
N GLY A 14 6.63 12.90 -39.20
CA GLY A 14 6.52 14.06 -38.30
C GLY A 14 6.62 13.80 -36.79
N SER A 15 7.85 13.80 -36.25
CA SER A 15 8.09 13.79 -34.81
C SER A 15 7.73 15.14 -34.15
N GLN A 16 6.63 15.20 -33.40
CA GLN A 16 6.48 16.09 -32.22
C GLN A 16 5.52 15.45 -31.22
N VAL A 17 6.04 14.98 -30.08
CA VAL A 17 5.23 14.60 -28.91
C VAL A 17 5.26 15.77 -27.94
N LEU A 18 4.16 16.52 -27.86
CA LEU A 18 3.89 17.42 -26.75
C LEU A 18 3.19 16.61 -25.65
N VAL A 19 3.76 16.59 -24.45
CA VAL A 19 3.08 16.00 -23.29
C VAL A 19 2.01 16.99 -22.81
N ALA A 20 0.75 16.55 -22.80
CA ALA A 20 -0.36 17.25 -22.18
C ALA A 20 -1.08 16.27 -21.25
N THR A 21 -0.82 16.37 -19.95
CA THR A 21 -1.52 15.65 -18.90
C THR A 21 -2.87 16.30 -18.58
N ASP A 22 -3.85 15.45 -18.20
CA ASP A 22 -5.07 15.76 -17.45
C ASP A 22 -5.94 16.97 -17.83
N VAL A 23 -6.91 16.78 -18.73
CA VAL A 23 -8.35 17.08 -18.49
C VAL A 23 -9.20 16.12 -19.34
N LEU A 24 -10.42 15.78 -18.86
CA LEU A 24 -11.54 15.09 -19.55
C LEU A 24 -11.76 13.58 -19.26
N ALA A 25 -11.90 13.24 -17.99
CA ALA A 25 -12.67 12.05 -17.57
C ALA A 25 -14.02 12.47 -16.95
N LYS A 26 -14.96 12.95 -17.78
CA LYS A 26 -16.42 13.05 -17.51
C LYS A 26 -17.15 13.78 -18.67
N THR A 27 -17.77 13.01 -19.57
CA THR A 27 -19.15 13.24 -20.04
C THR A 27 -19.63 12.07 -20.87
N ASP A 28 -20.84 11.62 -20.57
CA ASP A 28 -21.62 10.67 -21.35
C ASP A 28 -21.99 11.28 -22.71
N SER A 29 -21.68 10.59 -23.83
CA SER A 29 -22.53 10.54 -25.04
C SER A 29 -21.82 9.82 -26.19
N SER A 30 -22.60 9.02 -26.91
CA SER A 30 -22.18 8.32 -28.13
C SER A 30 -21.79 9.29 -29.26
N ILE A 31 -20.60 9.14 -29.82
CA ILE A 31 -20.25 9.67 -31.15
C ILE A 31 -19.90 8.49 -32.06
N ASP A 32 -20.58 8.47 -33.20
CA ASP A 32 -20.61 7.38 -34.17
C ASP A 32 -19.33 7.33 -35.02
N ILE A 33 -18.57 6.23 -34.93
CA ILE A 33 -17.29 6.02 -35.62
C ILE A 33 -17.52 5.45 -37.04
N GLN A 34 -18.46 6.02 -37.81
CA GLN A 34 -18.67 5.68 -39.23
C GLN A 34 -18.64 6.87 -40.21
N ALA A 35 -18.26 8.08 -39.76
CA ALA A 35 -18.19 9.28 -40.60
C ALA A 35 -16.80 9.95 -40.64
N MET A 36 -15.73 9.18 -40.88
CA MET A 36 -14.41 9.74 -41.26
C MET A 36 -13.94 9.19 -42.61
N ARG A 37 -14.31 9.88 -43.70
CA ARG A 37 -13.68 9.73 -45.02
C ARG A 37 -13.06 11.06 -45.45
N GLN A 38 -11.73 11.09 -45.47
CA GLN A 38 -10.86 11.94 -46.31
C GLN A 38 -11.23 13.42 -46.44
N PHE A 39 -10.67 14.26 -45.54
CA PHE A 39 -10.34 15.63 -45.90
C PHE A 39 -9.08 15.66 -46.78
N SER A 40 -9.02 16.59 -47.73
CA SER A 40 -7.86 16.81 -48.58
C SER A 40 -6.79 17.66 -47.88
N GLU A 41 -5.52 17.51 -48.30
CA GLU A 41 -4.41 18.33 -47.77
C GLU A 41 -4.63 19.85 -47.99
N GLU A 42 -5.42 20.21 -49.00
CA GLU A 42 -5.71 21.59 -49.38
C GLU A 42 -6.71 22.28 -48.42
N GLU A 43 -7.61 21.50 -47.80
CA GLU A 43 -8.53 21.99 -46.75
C GLU A 43 -7.81 22.23 -45.42
N GLN A 44 -6.88 21.33 -45.03
CA GLN A 44 -6.05 21.51 -43.84
C GLN A 44 -5.17 22.77 -43.94
N LYS A 45 -4.64 23.04 -45.14
CA LYS A 45 -3.79 24.20 -45.42
C LYS A 45 -4.54 25.54 -45.36
N ASN A 46 -5.84 25.54 -45.70
CA ASN A 46 -6.69 26.73 -45.57
C ASN A 46 -7.05 27.06 -44.12
N ILE A 47 -7.19 26.06 -43.25
CA ILE A 47 -7.43 26.29 -41.81
C ILE A 47 -6.17 26.88 -41.15
N LEU A 48 -4.98 26.35 -41.49
CA LEU A 48 -3.71 26.83 -40.93
C LEU A 48 -3.39 28.29 -41.32
N ASN A 49 -3.78 28.71 -42.53
CA ASN A 49 -3.57 30.07 -43.03
C ASN A 49 -4.52 31.13 -42.43
N GLN A 50 -5.53 30.76 -41.64
CA GLN A 50 -6.41 31.73 -40.94
C GLN A 50 -5.93 32.07 -39.52
N LEU A 51 -4.83 31.48 -39.04
CA LEU A 51 -4.38 31.56 -37.65
C LEU A 51 -2.94 32.10 -37.48
N SER A 52 -2.63 33.25 -38.08
CA SER A 52 -1.54 34.18 -37.66
C SER A 52 -1.42 35.37 -38.64
N PRO A 53 -0.73 36.50 -38.30
CA PRO A 53 -0.16 36.91 -37.02
C PRO A 53 -0.57 38.34 -36.56
N ILE A 54 -0.57 38.63 -35.25
CA ILE A 54 -0.36 40.00 -34.72
C ILE A 54 0.57 39.94 -33.50
N GLU A 55 1.82 40.36 -33.70
CA GLU A 55 2.67 40.90 -32.64
C GLU A 55 2.79 42.43 -32.79
N ASN A 56 3.31 43.10 -31.76
CA ASN A 56 3.67 44.53 -31.69
C ASN A 56 2.52 45.56 -31.65
N ARG A 57 2.01 45.81 -30.43
CA ARG A 57 1.91 47.19 -29.90
C ARG A 57 1.67 47.25 -28.38
N GLN A 58 2.73 47.53 -27.60
CA GLN A 58 2.92 48.80 -26.87
C GLN A 58 4.08 48.71 -25.87
N ASN A 59 4.96 49.71 -25.93
CA ASN A 59 5.97 49.98 -24.90
C ASN A 59 5.83 51.46 -24.53
N LYS A 60 5.55 51.77 -23.25
CA LYS A 60 5.54 53.12 -22.68
C LYS A 60 5.68 53.06 -21.14
N ASN A 61 6.90 53.35 -20.68
CA ASN A 61 7.28 54.25 -19.57
C ASN A 61 6.19 54.65 -18.54
N SER A 62 6.45 54.73 -17.23
CA SER A 62 7.74 54.74 -16.50
C SER A 62 7.56 54.88 -14.97
N ASN A 63 8.61 54.57 -14.19
CA ASN A 63 8.94 55.11 -12.84
C ASN A 63 7.99 54.73 -11.67
N LEU A 64 8.40 54.06 -10.59
CA LEU A 64 9.55 54.37 -9.71
C LEU A 64 9.91 53.18 -8.80
N GLN A 65 11.20 53.05 -8.43
CA GLN A 65 11.67 52.20 -7.33
C GLN A 65 11.45 52.88 -5.95
N LYS A 66 11.19 52.04 -4.93
CA LYS A 66 11.55 52.10 -3.48
C LYS A 66 10.36 51.56 -2.66
N ASP A 67 10.47 50.53 -1.81
CA ASP A 67 11.55 50.18 -0.87
C ASP A 67 11.71 48.65 -0.73
N LEU A 68 12.96 48.17 -0.64
CA LEU A 68 13.24 46.80 -0.18
C LEU A 68 13.36 46.79 1.34
N VAL A 69 12.63 45.89 2.01
CA VAL A 69 12.96 45.41 3.36
C VAL A 69 13.37 43.95 3.24
N THR A 70 14.63 43.67 3.55
CA THR A 70 15.26 42.34 3.49
C THR A 70 14.86 41.51 4.71
N ILE A 71 14.46 40.25 4.50
CA ILE A 71 14.38 39.23 5.55
C ILE A 71 15.00 37.94 4.98
N PRO A 72 15.95 37.28 5.69
CA PRO A 72 16.76 36.20 5.12
C PRO A 72 16.14 34.79 5.27
N GLU A 73 16.58 33.87 4.42
CA GLU A 73 16.37 32.42 4.56
C GLU A 73 17.14 31.86 5.78
N PRO A 74 16.59 30.85 6.49
CA PRO A 74 17.37 29.95 7.31
C PRO A 74 17.69 28.65 6.56
N ALA A 75 18.98 28.30 6.50
CA ALA A 75 19.47 27.09 5.87
C ALA A 75 19.29 25.83 6.76
N THR A 76 19.09 24.69 6.08
CA THR A 76 19.48 23.32 6.47
C THR A 76 19.77 23.02 7.95
N ALA A 77 18.90 22.23 8.58
CA ALA A 77 19.20 21.49 9.82
C ALA A 77 19.47 20.01 9.50
N GLN A 78 20.74 19.65 9.33
CA GLN A 78 21.19 18.28 9.09
C GLN A 78 22.17 17.86 10.21
N THR A 79 21.67 17.23 11.28
CA THR A 79 22.43 16.30 12.15
C THR A 79 21.55 15.74 13.27
N MET A 80 21.40 14.41 13.32
CA MET A 80 21.23 13.71 14.59
C MET A 80 21.76 12.27 14.48
N TYR A 81 22.56 11.86 15.47
CA TYR A 81 23.05 10.50 15.77
C TYR A 81 23.99 9.77 14.79
N HIS A 82 25.28 9.94 15.08
CA HIS A 82 26.33 8.91 15.17
C HIS A 82 27.03 9.16 16.53
N SER A 83 27.60 8.21 17.29
CA SER A 83 27.77 6.76 17.12
C SER A 83 28.11 6.08 18.46
N MET A 84 27.88 4.76 18.53
CA MET A 84 28.69 3.78 19.27
C MET A 84 28.90 2.64 18.25
N THR A 85 30.06 2.02 18.03
CA THR A 85 31.33 1.89 18.77
C THR A 85 32.50 1.77 17.78
N GLN A 86 33.76 1.98 18.21
CA GLN A 86 34.84 0.97 18.10
C GLN A 86 36.15 1.42 18.78
N SER A 87 37.11 0.48 18.85
CA SER A 87 38.23 0.45 19.80
C SER A 87 39.60 0.76 19.17
N SER A 88 40.55 1.17 20.05
CA SER A 88 42.01 0.95 19.98
C SER A 88 42.81 1.47 18.77
N ASN A 89 43.66 2.47 19.00
CA ASN A 89 45.09 2.22 19.31
C ASN A 89 45.84 3.48 19.81
N GLN A 90 46.94 3.23 20.54
CA GLN A 90 48.14 4.05 20.87
C GLN A 90 48.10 5.58 20.57
N GLU A 91 48.56 6.49 21.45
CA GLU A 91 49.90 6.50 22.05
C GLU A 91 50.00 7.42 23.31
N ASN A 92 51.20 7.56 23.89
CA ASN A 92 51.50 8.24 25.17
C ASN A 92 51.14 9.76 25.22
N HIS A 93 50.66 10.27 26.37
CA HIS A 93 51.47 11.09 27.31
C HIS A 93 50.66 11.61 28.53
N GLN A 94 51.18 11.31 29.73
CA GLN A 94 51.39 12.24 30.86
C GLN A 94 50.42 13.43 31.10
N LEU A 95 49.65 13.41 32.20
CA LEU A 95 49.94 14.19 33.44
C LEU A 95 48.80 14.18 34.49
N ASP A 96 49.21 13.92 35.73
CA ASP A 96 48.77 14.44 37.04
C ASP A 96 47.30 14.55 37.49
N SER A 97 47.07 13.89 38.64
CA SER A 97 46.22 14.32 39.77
C SER A 97 44.69 14.26 39.61
N MET A 98 43.87 13.98 40.64
CA MET A 98 44.12 13.83 42.08
C MET A 98 43.01 12.96 42.72
N SER A 99 43.33 12.27 43.82
CA SER A 99 42.47 11.89 44.99
C SER A 99 40.92 12.04 44.88
N ASN A 100 40.09 11.14 45.42
CA ASN A 100 40.24 10.48 46.73
C ASN A 100 39.22 9.33 46.96
N SER A 101 39.55 8.40 47.89
CA SER A 101 38.70 7.62 48.83
C SER A 101 37.24 7.25 48.47
N SER A 102 36.72 6.04 48.72
CA SER A 102 36.83 5.28 50.00
C SER A 102 36.29 3.82 49.92
N ASP A 103 36.86 2.95 50.76
CA ASP A 103 36.25 1.85 51.54
C ASP A 103 35.69 0.54 50.90
N ILE A 104 36.59 -0.45 50.90
CA ILE A 104 36.49 -1.89 51.27
C ILE A 104 35.51 -2.23 52.44
N PRO A 105 35.22 -3.51 52.85
CA PRO A 105 35.62 -4.84 52.34
C PRO A 105 34.57 -6.01 52.40
N THR A 106 35.03 -7.23 52.08
CA THR A 106 34.51 -8.60 52.44
C THR A 106 33.33 -9.17 51.61
N ASN A 107 33.17 -10.50 51.41
CA ASN A 107 33.86 -11.66 52.00
C ASN A 107 33.87 -12.93 51.10
N THR A 108 34.87 -13.81 51.29
CA THR A 108 34.92 -15.32 51.20
C THR A 108 33.88 -16.08 50.35
N THR A 109 34.20 -17.09 49.52
CA THR A 109 34.90 -18.39 49.79
C THR A 109 35.38 -19.00 48.45
N GLU A 110 36.61 -19.49 48.27
CA GLU A 110 37.26 -20.73 48.77
C GLU A 110 36.88 -22.06 48.09
N ASN A 111 37.92 -22.86 47.81
CA ASN A 111 37.99 -24.26 47.32
C ASN A 111 37.70 -24.60 45.84
N SER A 112 38.39 -25.57 45.20
CA SER A 112 39.77 -26.12 45.32
C SER A 112 39.91 -27.35 44.38
N ASN A 113 41.12 -27.60 43.85
CA ASN A 113 41.60 -28.88 43.27
C ASN A 113 40.95 -29.33 41.94
N ASP A 114 41.58 -30.09 41.05
CA ASP A 114 42.96 -30.35 40.59
C ASP A 114 42.87 -31.61 39.67
N VAL A 115 43.99 -32.05 39.07
CA VAL A 115 44.16 -33.28 38.23
C VAL A 115 43.67 -33.11 36.77
N VAL A 116 44.50 -32.90 35.73
CA VAL A 116 45.74 -33.54 35.21
C VAL A 116 45.50 -34.70 34.23
N SER A 117 45.78 -34.45 32.93
CA SER A 117 46.44 -35.32 31.91
C SER A 117 46.26 -34.64 30.53
N ASP A 118 47.23 -34.01 29.85
CA ASP A 118 48.57 -34.42 29.40
C ASP A 118 48.59 -35.25 28.10
N SER A 119 49.70 -35.16 27.35
CA SER A 119 49.97 -35.50 25.93
C SER A 119 49.39 -34.51 24.88
N SER A 120 50.16 -33.68 24.15
CA SER A 120 51.40 -33.84 23.33
C SER A 120 51.14 -34.48 21.94
N GLU A 121 51.76 -34.12 20.82
CA GLU A 121 52.59 -32.99 20.32
C GLU A 121 52.89 -33.32 18.82
N VAL A 122 53.72 -32.54 18.11
CA VAL A 122 54.40 -32.89 16.82
C VAL A 122 53.48 -32.89 15.58
N THR A 123 53.33 -31.83 14.77
CA THR A 123 54.27 -31.01 13.95
C THR A 123 54.69 -31.58 12.58
N LYS A 124 54.40 -30.77 11.54
CA LYS A 124 55.30 -30.26 10.48
C LYS A 124 55.57 -31.01 9.16
N ASP A 125 55.62 -30.17 8.12
CA ASP A 125 56.51 -30.16 6.93
C ASP A 125 56.38 -31.34 5.92
N THR A 126 56.60 -31.22 4.60
CA THR A 126 56.83 -30.14 3.58
C THR A 126 56.65 -30.81 2.18
N THR A 127 56.53 -30.18 0.99
CA THR A 127 56.66 -28.79 0.47
C THR A 127 55.94 -28.68 -0.92
N GLU A 128 55.77 -27.46 -1.44
CA GLU A 128 56.00 -26.94 -2.83
C GLU A 128 55.84 -27.89 -4.07
N GLU A 129 55.34 -27.45 -5.24
CA GLU A 129 55.70 -26.22 -5.96
C GLU A 129 54.56 -25.39 -6.57
N THR A 130 54.91 -24.12 -6.75
CA THR A 130 54.21 -23.02 -7.43
C THR A 130 53.84 -23.26 -8.89
N ASN A 131 52.78 -22.59 -9.36
CA ASN A 131 52.95 -21.58 -10.42
C ASN A 131 51.83 -20.55 -10.45
N ASN A 132 52.20 -19.27 -10.50
CA ASN A 132 51.29 -18.12 -10.58
C ASN A 132 50.75 -17.93 -11.99
N ALA A 133 49.50 -17.48 -12.09
CA ALA A 133 49.09 -16.51 -13.10
C ALA A 133 48.01 -15.60 -12.51
N VAL A 134 48.42 -14.39 -12.11
CA VAL A 134 47.50 -13.29 -11.79
C VAL A 134 46.91 -12.77 -13.10
N SER A 135 45.61 -12.54 -13.14
CA SER A 135 44.99 -11.57 -14.05
C SER A 135 43.89 -10.83 -13.31
N ASP A 136 44.06 -9.51 -13.17
CA ASP A 136 43.01 -8.62 -12.72
C ASP A 136 41.74 -8.77 -13.57
N SER A 137 40.59 -8.69 -12.91
CA SER A 137 39.36 -8.19 -13.53
C SER A 137 38.59 -7.35 -12.51
N SER A 138 39.24 -6.29 -12.02
CA SER A 138 38.54 -5.15 -11.43
C SER A 138 37.82 -4.39 -12.54
N ASP A 139 36.57 -4.75 -12.84
CA ASP A 139 35.67 -3.97 -13.68
C ASP A 139 34.22 -4.14 -13.17
N ILE A 140 33.94 -3.52 -12.02
CA ILE A 140 32.56 -3.23 -11.61
C ILE A 140 32.24 -1.85 -12.18
N PRO A 141 31.28 -1.71 -13.12
CA PRO A 141 30.88 -0.41 -13.61
C PRO A 141 30.11 0.34 -12.52
N THR A 142 30.79 1.28 -11.87
CA THR A 142 30.12 2.40 -11.19
C THR A 142 29.54 3.33 -12.26
N ASP A 143 28.26 3.18 -12.57
CA ASP A 143 27.56 4.16 -13.40
C ASP A 143 26.56 4.98 -12.56
N THR A 144 26.96 6.21 -12.29
CA THR A 144 26.08 7.29 -11.85
C THR A 144 25.77 8.19 -13.04
N THR A 145 24.78 7.83 -13.87
CA THR A 145 24.02 8.80 -14.66
C THR A 145 22.58 8.33 -14.93
N GLU A 146 21.70 9.30 -15.18
CA GLU A 146 20.25 9.13 -15.29
C GLU A 146 19.83 8.45 -16.60
N ASP A 147 18.79 7.62 -16.57
CA ASP A 147 17.70 7.77 -17.54
C ASP A 147 16.36 7.27 -16.97
N SER A 148 15.33 8.11 -17.03
CA SER A 148 14.02 7.86 -16.43
C SER A 148 13.10 7.07 -17.38
N ASN A 149 13.38 5.79 -17.54
CA ASN A 149 12.48 4.86 -18.23
C ASN A 149 11.97 3.78 -17.27
N SER A 150 10.68 3.45 -17.36
CA SER A 150 10.11 2.30 -16.67
C SER A 150 10.76 1.03 -17.23
N VAL A 151 11.69 0.44 -16.49
CA VAL A 151 12.24 -0.88 -16.81
C VAL A 151 11.09 -1.86 -16.78
N THR A 152 10.70 -2.39 -17.95
CA THR A 152 9.73 -3.47 -17.98
C THR A 152 10.44 -4.76 -17.57
N SER A 153 9.72 -5.70 -16.97
CA SER A 153 10.23 -7.04 -16.68
C SER A 153 10.77 -7.75 -17.93
N GLU A 154 10.34 -7.33 -19.13
CA GLU A 154 10.88 -7.78 -20.42
C GLU A 154 12.31 -7.28 -20.68
N THR A 155 12.62 -6.01 -20.39
CA THR A 155 13.99 -5.48 -20.50
C THR A 155 14.92 -6.11 -19.47
N PHE A 156 14.38 -6.42 -18.28
CA PHE A 156 15.10 -7.18 -17.26
C PHE A 156 15.40 -8.61 -17.71
N ALA A 157 14.40 -9.34 -18.22
CA ALA A 157 14.59 -10.72 -18.67
C ALA A 157 15.63 -10.81 -19.81
N GLN A 158 15.57 -9.93 -20.81
CA GLN A 158 16.57 -9.86 -21.89
C GLN A 158 17.99 -9.56 -21.38
N LYS A 159 18.13 -8.73 -20.33
CA LYS A 159 19.43 -8.43 -19.71
C LYS A 159 19.98 -9.64 -18.95
N VAL A 160 19.12 -10.34 -18.22
CA VAL A 160 19.45 -11.52 -17.42
C VAL A 160 19.82 -12.73 -18.28
N GLU A 161 19.17 -12.93 -19.43
CA GLU A 161 19.51 -14.02 -20.38
C GLU A 161 20.99 -13.98 -20.81
N GLY A 162 21.55 -12.78 -21.03
CA GLY A 162 22.97 -12.59 -21.34
C GLY A 162 23.95 -12.92 -20.21
N GLU A 163 23.46 -13.12 -18.99
CA GLU A 163 24.22 -13.49 -17.80
C GLU A 163 23.98 -14.96 -17.39
N SER A 164 22.76 -15.49 -17.58
CA SER A 164 22.41 -16.88 -17.25
C SER A 164 23.16 -17.92 -18.08
N ASP A 165 23.47 -17.62 -19.34
CA ASP A 165 24.26 -18.49 -20.23
C ASP A 165 25.66 -18.83 -19.69
N LYS A 166 26.17 -18.05 -18.71
CA LYS A 166 27.46 -18.28 -18.05
C LYS A 166 27.34 -19.11 -16.75
N ALA A 167 26.13 -19.32 -16.23
CA ALA A 167 25.90 -19.92 -14.92
C ALA A 167 25.48 -21.40 -14.96
N SER A 168 25.18 -21.97 -16.14
CA SER A 168 24.77 -23.37 -16.29
C SER A 168 25.95 -24.36 -16.15
N GLY A 169 26.26 -24.73 -14.90
CA GLY A 169 27.33 -25.67 -14.55
C GLY A 169 26.85 -27.12 -14.40
N ASN A 170 27.25 -28.00 -15.32
CA ASN A 170 27.31 -29.47 -15.14
C ASN A 170 26.03 -30.19 -14.63
N ALA A 171 25.02 -30.31 -15.49
CA ALA A 171 24.19 -31.52 -15.55
C ALA A 171 24.16 -32.06 -16.99
N LYS A 172 24.66 -33.28 -17.21
CA LYS A 172 24.47 -34.01 -18.47
C LYS A 172 23.14 -34.75 -18.44
N THR A 173 22.03 -34.03 -18.51
CA THR A 173 20.75 -34.61 -18.93
C THR A 173 20.79 -34.80 -20.46
N GLU A 174 20.23 -35.91 -20.94
CA GLU A 174 19.95 -36.02 -22.38
C GLU A 174 18.92 -34.96 -22.74
N LYS A 175 19.25 -34.11 -23.71
CA LYS A 175 18.35 -33.04 -24.12
C LYS A 175 17.12 -33.67 -24.77
N PRO A 176 15.88 -33.28 -24.41
CA PRO A 176 14.74 -33.56 -25.26
C PRO A 176 15.03 -33.04 -26.68
N LYS A 177 14.43 -33.67 -27.70
CA LYS A 177 14.56 -33.21 -29.10
C LYS A 177 14.27 -31.70 -29.13
N ARG A 178 15.11 -30.92 -29.81
CA ARG A 178 14.99 -29.46 -29.72
C ARG A 178 13.57 -29.05 -30.11
N LEU A 179 13.05 -28.07 -29.40
CA LEU A 179 11.75 -27.47 -29.66
C LEU A 179 11.62 -26.97 -31.11
N SER A 180 12.75 -26.51 -31.69
CA SER A 180 12.90 -26.14 -33.11
C SER A 180 12.74 -27.28 -34.13
N ASP A 181 12.90 -28.53 -33.70
CA ASP A 181 12.94 -29.69 -34.60
C ASP A 181 11.54 -30.29 -34.84
N ARG A 182 10.53 -29.83 -34.07
CA ARG A 182 9.12 -30.15 -34.31
C ARG A 182 8.53 -29.28 -35.41
N THR A 183 8.85 -29.61 -36.65
CA THR A 183 8.14 -29.07 -37.82
C THR A 183 7.44 -30.19 -38.58
N VAL A 184 6.11 -30.06 -38.71
CA VAL A 184 5.16 -31.03 -39.30
C VAL A 184 4.91 -32.27 -38.41
N PRO A 185 3.64 -32.71 -38.21
CA PRO A 185 3.33 -33.97 -37.53
C PRO A 185 4.03 -35.18 -38.17
N SER A 186 4.22 -36.26 -37.40
CA SER A 186 4.78 -37.48 -37.99
C SER A 186 3.87 -38.00 -39.12
N SER A 187 4.47 -38.56 -40.18
CA SER A 187 3.75 -38.94 -41.42
C SER A 187 2.65 -39.99 -41.22
N ASN A 188 2.58 -40.58 -40.03
CA ASN A 188 1.69 -41.67 -39.67
C ASN A 188 0.60 -41.23 -38.66
N THR A 189 0.43 -39.93 -38.42
CA THR A 189 -0.61 -39.41 -37.51
C THR A 189 -2.03 -39.59 -38.05
N LYS A 190 -2.92 -40.02 -37.16
CA LYS A 190 -4.38 -40.01 -37.33
C LYS A 190 -4.95 -38.66 -36.86
N ALA A 191 -6.14 -38.30 -37.33
CA ALA A 191 -6.85 -37.08 -36.92
C ALA A 191 -8.28 -37.43 -36.44
N ILE A 192 -8.66 -36.96 -35.25
CA ILE A 192 -10.02 -37.03 -34.69
C ILE A 192 -10.27 -35.74 -33.91
N ASP A 193 -11.40 -35.07 -34.15
CA ASP A 193 -11.86 -33.88 -33.42
C ASP A 193 -10.78 -32.78 -33.22
N GLY A 194 -10.02 -32.52 -34.30
CA GLY A 194 -8.91 -31.56 -34.32
C GLY A 194 -7.57 -32.11 -33.80
N TRP A 195 -7.55 -33.24 -33.08
CA TRP A 195 -6.34 -33.82 -32.50
C TRP A 195 -5.59 -34.71 -33.49
N ARG A 196 -4.31 -34.39 -33.70
CA ARG A 196 -3.33 -35.28 -34.36
C ARG A 196 -2.65 -36.16 -33.33
N TYR A 197 -2.71 -37.46 -33.56
CA TYR A 197 -2.14 -38.46 -32.65
C TYR A 197 -1.58 -39.67 -33.40
N ARG A 198 -0.70 -40.41 -32.74
CA ARG A 198 -0.28 -41.77 -33.13
C ARG A 198 -0.69 -42.78 -32.07
N GLU A 199 -0.76 -44.05 -32.44
CA GLU A 199 -1.07 -45.14 -31.49
C GLU A 199 0.20 -45.90 -31.14
N GLU A 200 0.56 -45.92 -29.86
CA GLU A 200 1.82 -46.46 -29.36
C GLU A 200 1.59 -47.10 -27.98
N GLU A 201 2.05 -48.34 -27.78
CA GLU A 201 1.92 -49.09 -26.51
C GLU A 201 0.50 -49.07 -25.88
N GLY A 202 -0.54 -49.14 -26.71
CA GLY A 202 -1.94 -49.13 -26.26
C GLY A 202 -2.49 -47.76 -25.82
N HIS A 203 -1.75 -46.69 -26.10
CA HIS A 203 -2.13 -45.30 -25.84
C HIS A 203 -2.31 -44.53 -27.16
N ALA A 204 -3.08 -43.45 -27.11
CA ALA A 204 -3.07 -42.41 -28.13
C ALA A 204 -2.07 -41.32 -27.70
N ILE A 205 -0.95 -41.17 -28.41
CA ILE A 205 0.03 -40.11 -28.16
C ILE A 205 -0.35 -38.91 -29.02
N ILE A 206 -0.83 -37.83 -28.40
CA ILE A 206 -1.15 -36.58 -29.09
C ILE A 206 0.15 -35.84 -29.42
N GLU A 207 0.25 -35.38 -30.68
CA GLU A 207 1.37 -34.58 -31.19
C GLU A 207 0.97 -33.10 -31.40
N TRP A 208 -0.27 -32.82 -31.82
CA TRP A 208 -0.70 -31.48 -32.26
C TRP A 208 -2.23 -31.32 -32.22
N TYR A 209 -2.74 -30.09 -32.08
CA TYR A 209 -4.15 -29.69 -32.26
C TYR A 209 -4.34 -28.77 -33.50
N GLU A 210 -5.00 -29.29 -34.53
CA GLU A 210 -5.31 -28.59 -35.81
C GLU A 210 -6.70 -27.95 -35.84
N GLY A 211 -7.47 -28.04 -34.75
CA GLY A 211 -8.77 -27.38 -34.65
C GLY A 211 -8.67 -25.87 -34.41
N SER A 212 -9.84 -25.24 -34.26
CA SER A 212 -9.97 -23.78 -34.12
C SER A 212 -10.70 -23.35 -32.83
N ASP A 213 -10.84 -24.25 -31.86
CA ASP A 213 -11.48 -23.92 -30.58
C ASP A 213 -10.58 -23.01 -29.75
N THR A 214 -11.19 -22.13 -28.95
CA THR A 214 -10.46 -21.21 -28.05
C THR A 214 -10.42 -21.70 -26.60
N ASP A 215 -11.40 -22.53 -26.19
CA ASP A 215 -11.36 -23.34 -24.97
C ASP A 215 -10.96 -24.77 -25.31
N ILE A 216 -9.67 -25.07 -25.16
CA ILE A 216 -9.08 -26.36 -25.47
C ILE A 216 -9.32 -27.35 -24.34
N VAL A 217 -9.97 -28.46 -24.66
CA VAL A 217 -10.12 -29.61 -23.77
C VAL A 217 -9.26 -30.77 -24.28
N ILE A 218 -8.12 -31.00 -23.66
CA ILE A 218 -7.26 -32.16 -23.96
C ILE A 218 -8.01 -33.42 -23.50
N PRO A 219 -8.36 -34.36 -24.41
CA PRO A 219 -9.13 -35.54 -24.05
C PRO A 219 -8.26 -36.54 -23.29
N ASP A 220 -8.80 -37.14 -22.24
CA ASP A 220 -8.15 -38.22 -21.48
C ASP A 220 -8.21 -39.58 -22.20
N ARG A 221 -9.11 -39.71 -23.18
CA ARG A 221 -9.18 -40.85 -24.10
C ARG A 221 -9.42 -40.39 -25.52
N LEU A 222 -8.63 -40.88 -26.48
CA LEU A 222 -8.78 -40.62 -27.91
C LEU A 222 -8.83 -41.95 -28.67
N ASN A 223 -9.78 -42.10 -29.60
CA ASN A 223 -10.06 -43.38 -30.28
C ASN A 223 -10.25 -44.60 -29.33
N ASN A 224 -10.90 -44.39 -28.18
CA ASN A 224 -11.07 -45.36 -27.09
C ASN A 224 -9.77 -45.83 -26.39
N LEU A 225 -8.61 -45.28 -26.71
CA LEU A 225 -7.34 -45.50 -26.01
C LEU A 225 -7.11 -44.39 -24.98
N PRO A 226 -6.45 -44.65 -23.82
CA PRO A 226 -5.99 -43.59 -22.92
C PRO A 226 -5.01 -42.65 -23.63
N THR A 227 -5.09 -41.36 -23.34
CA THR A 227 -4.22 -40.35 -23.92
C THR A 227 -2.89 -40.24 -23.17
N LYS A 228 -1.80 -40.06 -23.93
CA LYS A 228 -0.58 -39.41 -23.45
C LYS A 228 -0.24 -38.24 -24.38
N LEU A 229 0.58 -37.32 -23.92
CA LEU A 229 1.19 -36.28 -24.75
C LEU A 229 2.68 -36.59 -24.90
N GLU A 230 3.27 -36.28 -26.06
CA GLU A 230 4.74 -36.31 -26.20
C GLU A 230 5.36 -35.39 -25.12
N VAL A 231 4.91 -34.13 -25.15
CA VAL A 231 5.09 -33.11 -24.11
C VAL A 231 3.83 -32.23 -24.10
N LEU A 232 3.65 -31.39 -23.09
CA LEU A 232 2.64 -30.34 -23.10
C LEU A 232 3.30 -28.95 -23.22
N ASP A 233 3.11 -28.28 -24.36
CA ASP A 233 3.62 -26.93 -24.64
C ASP A 233 2.74 -26.19 -25.66
N GLY A 234 3.10 -24.94 -25.95
CA GLY A 234 2.42 -24.08 -26.93
C GLY A 234 2.59 -24.49 -28.40
N TYR A 235 3.57 -25.33 -28.75
CA TYR A 235 3.72 -25.81 -30.14
C TYR A 235 2.61 -26.76 -30.54
N MET A 236 2.00 -27.46 -29.57
CA MET A 236 0.78 -28.24 -29.81
C MET A 236 -0.36 -27.41 -30.43
N PHE A 237 -0.33 -26.09 -30.28
CA PHE A 237 -1.38 -25.15 -30.68
C PHE A 237 -0.90 -24.08 -31.67
N PHE A 238 0.28 -24.23 -32.26
CA PHE A 238 0.97 -23.15 -32.99
C PHE A 238 0.17 -22.48 -34.13
N ASN A 239 -0.81 -23.17 -34.74
CA ASN A 239 -1.69 -22.59 -35.76
C ASN A 239 -2.94 -21.86 -35.19
N ASN A 240 -3.04 -21.71 -33.87
CA ASN A 240 -4.21 -21.18 -33.17
C ASN A 240 -3.83 -20.15 -32.08
N GLU A 241 -3.51 -18.94 -32.52
CA GLU A 241 -3.23 -17.78 -31.65
C GLU A 241 -4.47 -17.33 -30.82
N GLU A 242 -5.65 -17.85 -31.13
CA GLU A 242 -6.93 -17.51 -30.48
C GLU A 242 -7.22 -18.32 -29.20
N VAL A 243 -6.37 -19.28 -28.83
CA VAL A 243 -6.54 -20.06 -27.59
C VAL A 243 -6.56 -19.15 -26.36
N THR A 244 -7.68 -19.19 -25.62
CA THR A 244 -7.91 -18.46 -24.37
C THR A 244 -7.80 -19.34 -23.14
N SER A 245 -8.07 -20.64 -23.26
CA SER A 245 -8.00 -21.58 -22.13
C SER A 245 -7.55 -22.96 -22.58
N ILE A 246 -6.79 -23.65 -21.73
CA ILE A 246 -6.40 -25.06 -21.92
C ILE A 246 -6.66 -25.83 -20.62
N ARG A 247 -7.37 -26.95 -20.72
CA ARG A 247 -7.71 -27.85 -19.61
C ARG A 247 -7.71 -29.31 -20.03
N LEU A 248 -7.53 -30.23 -19.08
CA LEU A 248 -7.62 -31.67 -19.33
C LEU A 248 -9.00 -32.22 -18.94
N ALA A 249 -9.53 -33.15 -19.73
CA ALA A 249 -10.81 -33.83 -19.43
C ALA A 249 -10.72 -34.81 -18.25
N GLY A 250 -9.52 -35.31 -17.97
CA GLY A 250 -9.20 -36.33 -16.98
C GLY A 250 -7.69 -36.49 -16.85
N THR A 251 -7.22 -37.64 -16.36
CA THR A 251 -5.78 -37.88 -16.17
C THR A 251 -5.09 -38.17 -17.51
N VAL A 252 -4.04 -37.41 -17.84
CA VAL A 252 -3.22 -37.59 -19.05
C VAL A 252 -1.75 -37.65 -18.67
N GLY A 253 -1.07 -38.69 -19.14
CA GLY A 253 0.37 -38.88 -18.90
C GLY A 253 1.25 -38.20 -19.94
N LEU A 254 2.53 -38.03 -19.59
CA LEU A 254 3.58 -37.57 -20.48
C LEU A 254 4.45 -38.74 -20.96
N VAL A 255 5.02 -38.63 -22.16
CA VAL A 255 6.05 -39.56 -22.67
C VAL A 255 7.43 -39.12 -22.20
N GLU A 256 7.74 -37.82 -22.30
CA GLU A 256 8.99 -37.24 -21.82
C GLU A 256 9.12 -37.29 -20.29
N THR A 257 10.36 -37.36 -19.80
CA THR A 257 10.69 -37.31 -18.36
C THR A 257 11.23 -35.95 -17.90
N THR A 258 11.28 -34.97 -18.81
CA THR A 258 11.71 -33.58 -18.55
C THR A 258 10.82 -32.61 -19.34
N LEU A 259 10.57 -31.44 -18.76
CA LEU A 259 9.82 -30.33 -19.35
C LEU A 259 10.72 -29.08 -19.40
N ASP A 260 11.84 -29.19 -20.11
CA ASP A 260 12.92 -28.19 -20.10
C ASP A 260 12.93 -27.32 -21.35
N PHE A 261 12.57 -26.05 -21.19
CA PHE A 261 12.53 -25.04 -22.25
C PHE A 261 13.75 -24.12 -22.11
N GLN A 262 14.66 -24.19 -23.09
CA GLN A 262 16.00 -23.57 -23.06
C GLN A 262 16.18 -22.48 -24.12
N ASP A 263 15.14 -22.22 -24.89
CA ASP A 263 15.02 -21.10 -25.81
C ASP A 263 14.64 -19.80 -25.08
N SER A 264 14.69 -18.68 -25.80
CA SER A 264 14.20 -17.40 -25.30
C SER A 264 12.72 -17.43 -24.95
N GLU A 265 11.96 -18.41 -25.46
CA GLU A 265 10.53 -18.55 -25.28
C GLU A 265 10.21 -19.68 -24.28
N GLY A 266 9.18 -19.51 -23.44
CA GLY A 266 8.72 -20.53 -22.49
C GLY A 266 7.85 -21.63 -23.09
N GLY A 267 7.55 -22.68 -22.31
CA GLY A 267 6.65 -23.75 -22.73
C GLY A 267 5.28 -23.23 -23.19
N PHE A 268 4.66 -22.35 -22.40
CA PHE A 268 3.41 -21.66 -22.72
C PHE A 268 3.61 -20.16 -23.02
N ASP A 269 4.60 -19.82 -23.85
CA ASP A 269 4.96 -18.43 -24.17
C ASP A 269 3.84 -17.60 -24.83
N ARG A 270 3.77 -16.32 -24.46
CA ARG A 270 2.92 -15.29 -25.08
C ARG A 270 3.11 -15.08 -26.59
N THR A 271 4.25 -15.42 -27.20
CA THR A 271 4.46 -15.31 -28.65
C THR A 271 3.66 -16.36 -29.42
N ARG A 272 3.45 -17.53 -28.79
CA ARG A 272 2.72 -18.69 -29.35
C ARG A 272 1.25 -18.67 -28.93
N LEU A 273 0.98 -18.24 -27.69
CA LEU A 273 -0.35 -18.18 -27.09
C LEU A 273 -0.69 -16.76 -26.57
N PRO A 274 -0.83 -15.77 -27.48
CA PRO A 274 -0.99 -14.36 -27.09
C PRO A 274 -2.30 -14.07 -26.36
N LYS A 275 -3.34 -14.88 -26.54
CA LYS A 275 -4.67 -14.70 -25.94
C LYS A 275 -4.96 -15.60 -24.73
N LEU A 276 -4.02 -16.44 -24.33
CA LEU A 276 -4.19 -17.38 -23.22
C LEU A 276 -4.44 -16.63 -21.90
N GLU A 277 -5.56 -16.93 -21.25
CA GLU A 277 -5.95 -16.38 -19.95
C GLU A 277 -5.90 -17.43 -18.83
N THR A 278 -6.13 -18.71 -19.12
CA THR A 278 -6.17 -19.76 -18.09
C THR A 278 -5.53 -21.08 -18.51
N LEU A 279 -4.81 -21.70 -17.59
CA LEU A 279 -4.27 -23.07 -17.71
C LEU A 279 -4.77 -23.90 -16.52
N ASP A 280 -5.53 -24.96 -16.79
CA ASP A 280 -6.02 -25.90 -15.77
C ASP A 280 -5.42 -27.28 -15.98
N LEU A 281 -4.28 -27.52 -15.34
CA LEU A 281 -3.40 -28.67 -15.54
C LEU A 281 -3.52 -29.74 -14.44
N ARG A 282 -4.59 -29.70 -13.64
CA ARG A 282 -4.86 -30.67 -12.55
C ARG A 282 -4.88 -32.14 -12.99
N GLY A 283 -5.22 -32.40 -14.26
CA GLY A 283 -5.22 -33.73 -14.85
C GLY A 283 -3.87 -34.21 -15.39
N LEU A 284 -2.82 -33.38 -15.38
CA LEU A 284 -1.53 -33.75 -15.94
C LEU A 284 -0.74 -34.63 -14.96
N ASP A 285 -0.47 -35.88 -15.34
CA ASP A 285 0.40 -36.78 -14.57
C ASP A 285 1.87 -36.43 -14.82
N VAL A 286 2.43 -35.70 -13.84
CA VAL A 286 3.85 -35.30 -13.82
C VAL A 286 4.71 -36.17 -12.89
N SER A 287 4.17 -37.29 -12.38
CA SER A 287 4.83 -38.15 -11.37
C SER A 287 6.15 -38.79 -11.83
N ASN A 288 6.48 -38.73 -13.12
CA ASN A 288 7.73 -39.23 -13.72
C ASN A 288 8.65 -38.11 -14.24
N ILE A 289 8.26 -36.85 -14.11
CA ILE A 289 9.08 -35.70 -14.53
C ILE A 289 10.15 -35.44 -13.47
N THR A 290 11.38 -35.19 -13.92
CA THR A 290 12.53 -34.87 -13.05
C THR A 290 12.98 -33.41 -13.15
N SER A 291 12.58 -32.69 -14.20
CA SER A 291 12.95 -31.29 -14.43
C SER A 291 11.82 -30.52 -15.13
N MET A 292 11.57 -29.28 -14.75
CA MET A 292 10.57 -28.38 -15.33
C MET A 292 11.11 -26.96 -15.52
N ILE A 293 12.14 -26.81 -16.37
CA ILE A 293 12.76 -25.50 -16.63
C ILE A 293 11.88 -24.65 -17.55
N ASN A 294 11.51 -23.43 -17.13
CA ASN A 294 10.81 -22.41 -17.95
C ASN A 294 9.43 -22.81 -18.54
N LEU A 295 8.72 -23.79 -17.99
CA LEU A 295 7.43 -24.27 -18.54
C LEU A 295 6.39 -23.15 -18.73
N PHE A 296 6.25 -22.20 -17.80
CA PHE A 296 5.34 -21.04 -17.93
C PHE A 296 6.07 -19.71 -18.15
N LYS A 297 7.35 -19.73 -18.53
CA LYS A 297 8.13 -18.51 -18.81
C LYS A 297 7.40 -17.64 -19.84
N PHE A 298 7.32 -16.33 -19.58
CA PHE A 298 6.59 -15.32 -20.38
C PHE A 298 5.11 -15.63 -20.67
N SER A 299 4.46 -16.54 -19.93
CA SER A 299 3.06 -16.88 -20.22
C SER A 299 2.10 -15.72 -19.95
N ASN A 300 1.07 -15.62 -20.79
CA ASN A 300 -0.01 -14.64 -20.67
C ASN A 300 -1.14 -15.08 -19.72
N ALA A 301 -1.13 -16.33 -19.22
CA ALA A 301 -2.16 -16.85 -18.34
C ALA A 301 -2.26 -16.03 -17.04
N LYS A 302 -3.49 -15.61 -16.70
CA LYS A 302 -3.84 -14.96 -15.42
C LYS A 302 -3.99 -15.96 -14.29
N THR A 303 -4.44 -17.18 -14.62
CA THR A 303 -4.61 -18.27 -13.66
C THR A 303 -3.93 -19.53 -14.17
N ILE A 304 -3.07 -20.12 -13.34
CA ILE A 304 -2.47 -21.44 -13.58
C ILE A 304 -2.85 -22.37 -12.43
N ASN A 305 -3.42 -23.53 -12.75
CA ASN A 305 -3.85 -24.53 -11.76
C ASN A 305 -3.06 -25.82 -11.93
N ILE A 306 -2.27 -26.15 -10.92
CA ILE A 306 -1.40 -27.34 -10.84
C ILE A 306 -1.75 -28.22 -9.62
N THR A 307 -2.94 -28.03 -9.03
CA THR A 307 -3.39 -28.80 -7.86
C THR A 307 -3.38 -30.30 -8.16
N GLY A 308 -2.69 -31.07 -7.32
CA GLY A 308 -2.61 -32.53 -7.43
C GLY A 308 -1.40 -33.07 -8.21
N TRP A 309 -0.48 -32.20 -8.67
CA TRP A 309 0.79 -32.63 -9.25
C TRP A 309 1.68 -33.36 -8.23
N ASP A 310 2.05 -34.60 -8.53
CA ASP A 310 3.11 -35.31 -7.79
C ASP A 310 4.49 -34.87 -8.29
N THR A 311 5.07 -33.87 -7.62
CA THR A 311 6.41 -33.36 -7.91
C THR A 311 7.54 -34.09 -7.18
N SER A 312 7.28 -35.25 -6.56
CA SER A 312 8.25 -35.93 -5.67
C SER A 312 9.58 -36.33 -6.33
N LYS A 313 9.67 -36.33 -7.67
CA LYS A 313 10.89 -36.59 -8.46
C LYS A 313 11.54 -35.35 -9.05
N LEU A 314 10.95 -34.15 -8.93
CA LEU A 314 11.52 -32.93 -9.49
C LEU A 314 12.78 -32.52 -8.74
N THR A 315 13.88 -32.36 -9.48
CA THR A 315 15.16 -31.84 -9.00
C THR A 315 15.43 -30.40 -9.47
N ASN A 316 14.70 -29.92 -10.47
CA ASN A 316 14.86 -28.57 -11.01
C ASN A 316 13.50 -27.94 -11.36
N MET A 317 13.27 -26.72 -10.86
CA MET A 317 12.09 -25.88 -11.09
C MET A 317 12.48 -24.48 -11.59
N SER A 318 13.66 -24.32 -12.18
CA SER A 318 14.19 -23.00 -12.53
C SER A 318 13.33 -22.29 -13.57
N GLY A 319 13.09 -21.00 -13.32
CA GLY A 319 12.27 -20.13 -14.16
C GLY A 319 10.83 -20.59 -14.39
N LEU A 320 10.27 -21.50 -13.58
CA LEU A 320 8.96 -22.13 -13.81
C LEU A 320 7.84 -21.12 -14.12
N PHE A 321 7.81 -19.98 -13.41
CA PHE A 321 6.88 -18.86 -13.62
C PHE A 321 7.60 -17.55 -13.98
N TRP A 322 8.80 -17.60 -14.58
CA TRP A 322 9.60 -16.42 -14.88
C TRP A 322 8.92 -15.46 -15.87
N ALA A 323 8.90 -14.17 -15.52
CA ALA A 323 8.36 -13.06 -16.31
C ALA A 323 6.90 -13.28 -16.75
N THR A 324 6.12 -13.93 -15.88
CA THR A 324 4.67 -14.15 -16.02
C THR A 324 3.89 -12.86 -15.72
N ASN A 325 4.05 -11.88 -16.61
CA ASN A 325 3.60 -10.49 -16.44
C ASN A 325 2.08 -10.30 -16.28
N LYS A 326 1.26 -11.32 -16.58
CA LYS A 326 -0.20 -11.30 -16.41
C LYS A 326 -0.70 -12.24 -15.32
N LEU A 327 0.16 -13.06 -14.72
CA LEU A 327 -0.25 -14.07 -13.75
C LEU A 327 -0.70 -13.43 -12.44
N GLU A 328 -1.94 -13.68 -12.06
CA GLU A 328 -2.58 -13.14 -10.86
C GLU A 328 -2.69 -14.21 -9.77
N THR A 329 -2.89 -15.48 -10.15
CA THR A 329 -3.12 -16.60 -9.23
C THR A 329 -2.48 -17.91 -9.72
N VAL A 330 -1.82 -18.63 -8.80
CA VAL A 330 -1.41 -20.03 -8.99
C VAL A 330 -2.09 -20.89 -7.94
N LEU A 331 -2.72 -21.99 -8.34
CA LEU A 331 -3.40 -22.93 -7.45
C LEU A 331 -2.60 -24.24 -7.36
N GLY A 332 -2.43 -24.79 -6.15
CA GLY A 332 -1.73 -26.06 -5.90
C GLY A 332 -0.29 -25.96 -5.42
N LEU A 333 0.27 -24.74 -5.27
CA LEU A 333 1.64 -24.53 -4.75
C LEU A 333 1.85 -25.16 -3.37
N GLU A 334 0.81 -25.16 -2.53
CA GLU A 334 0.76 -25.77 -1.21
C GLU A 334 0.87 -27.31 -1.22
N THR A 335 0.63 -27.95 -2.37
CA THR A 335 0.68 -29.42 -2.52
C THR A 335 1.99 -29.94 -3.09
N LEU A 336 2.88 -29.06 -3.57
CA LEU A 336 4.11 -29.49 -4.25
C LEU A 336 5.13 -30.08 -3.26
N ASN A 337 5.56 -31.30 -3.53
CA ASN A 337 6.71 -31.90 -2.86
C ASN A 337 8.00 -31.35 -3.47
N THR A 338 8.66 -30.44 -2.76
CA THR A 338 9.93 -29.81 -3.15
C THR A 338 11.16 -30.51 -2.57
N SER A 339 10.99 -31.64 -1.85
CA SER A 339 12.08 -32.26 -1.08
C SER A 339 13.26 -32.80 -1.89
N GLN A 340 13.14 -32.99 -3.20
CA GLN A 340 14.23 -33.38 -4.09
C GLN A 340 14.77 -32.21 -4.94
N VAL A 341 14.19 -31.02 -4.84
CA VAL A 341 14.56 -29.87 -5.66
C VAL A 341 15.91 -29.29 -5.21
N VAL A 342 16.79 -29.09 -6.19
CA VAL A 342 18.16 -28.58 -6.04
C VAL A 342 18.26 -27.16 -6.60
N ASN A 343 17.55 -26.84 -7.68
CA ASN A 343 17.57 -25.52 -8.32
C ASN A 343 16.15 -24.91 -8.42
N MET A 344 16.03 -23.67 -7.92
CA MET A 344 14.86 -22.78 -7.97
C MET A 344 15.22 -21.37 -8.49
N ASP A 345 16.35 -21.22 -9.21
CA ASP A 345 16.76 -19.95 -9.81
C ASP A 345 15.62 -19.35 -10.65
N PHE A 346 15.39 -18.03 -10.53
CA PHE A 346 14.37 -17.27 -11.27
C PHE A 346 12.90 -17.71 -11.13
N MET A 347 12.56 -18.67 -10.25
CA MET A 347 11.27 -19.38 -10.27
C MET A 347 10.02 -18.48 -10.37
N PHE A 348 10.00 -17.34 -9.67
CA PHE A 348 8.93 -16.33 -9.70
C PHE A 348 9.45 -14.93 -10.11
N ALA A 349 10.65 -14.84 -10.68
CA ALA A 349 11.23 -13.56 -11.11
C ALA A 349 10.31 -12.86 -12.11
N GLY A 350 10.12 -11.54 -12.00
CA GLY A 350 9.25 -10.76 -12.88
C GLY A 350 7.76 -11.19 -12.87
N SER A 351 7.33 -12.05 -11.96
CA SER A 351 5.94 -12.50 -11.88
C SER A 351 5.03 -11.40 -11.35
N ASN A 352 3.80 -11.33 -11.86
CA ASN A 352 2.80 -10.33 -11.49
C ASN A 352 1.87 -10.81 -10.34
N VAL A 353 2.18 -11.96 -9.72
CA VAL A 353 1.40 -12.54 -8.62
C VAL A 353 1.49 -11.66 -7.37
N LYS A 354 0.33 -11.38 -6.76
CA LYS A 354 0.25 -10.54 -5.55
C LYS A 354 0.61 -11.27 -4.25
N ASN A 355 0.21 -12.53 -4.14
CA ASN A 355 0.37 -13.33 -2.93
C ASN A 355 0.75 -14.76 -3.34
N LEU A 356 1.83 -15.27 -2.75
CA LEU A 356 2.24 -16.66 -2.88
C LEU A 356 2.01 -17.36 -1.54
N THR A 357 1.08 -18.31 -1.51
CA THR A 357 0.65 -19.03 -0.30
C THR A 357 1.02 -20.51 -0.40
N GLY A 358 1.32 -21.15 0.73
CA GLY A 358 1.68 -22.57 0.79
C GLY A 358 3.18 -22.84 0.70
N LEU A 359 3.98 -21.84 0.33
CA LEU A 359 5.44 -21.91 0.23
C LEU A 359 6.09 -22.22 1.60
N GLU A 360 5.47 -21.81 2.71
CA GLU A 360 5.91 -22.12 4.06
C GLU A 360 5.98 -23.63 4.39
N ASN A 361 5.31 -24.47 3.58
CA ASN A 361 5.34 -25.93 3.71
C ASN A 361 6.41 -26.60 2.83
N TRP A 362 7.15 -25.84 2.02
CA TRP A 362 8.16 -26.39 1.11
C TRP A 362 9.42 -26.87 1.84
N ASN A 363 9.88 -28.07 1.49
CA ASN A 363 11.13 -28.62 2.01
C ASN A 363 12.31 -28.21 1.12
N VAL A 364 12.79 -26.98 1.30
CA VAL A 364 13.94 -26.43 0.56
C VAL A 364 15.32 -26.90 1.06
N SER A 365 15.40 -27.93 1.92
CA SER A 365 16.67 -28.38 2.54
C SER A 365 17.70 -28.98 1.58
N ASN A 366 17.28 -29.31 0.36
CA ASN A 366 18.16 -29.77 -0.72
C ASN A 366 18.48 -28.69 -1.77
N VAL A 367 17.91 -27.48 -1.66
CA VAL A 367 18.14 -26.40 -2.62
C VAL A 367 19.56 -25.85 -2.47
N GLU A 368 20.28 -25.84 -3.58
CA GLU A 368 21.64 -25.31 -3.71
C GLU A 368 21.66 -23.96 -4.47
N GLU A 369 20.68 -23.73 -5.34
CA GLU A 369 20.58 -22.56 -6.23
C GLU A 369 19.18 -21.93 -6.16
N ALA A 370 19.10 -20.66 -5.75
CA ALA A 370 17.87 -19.87 -5.68
C ALA A 370 18.11 -18.37 -5.99
N SER A 371 19.09 -18.07 -6.85
CA SER A 371 19.36 -16.70 -7.29
C SER A 371 18.15 -16.10 -8.00
N LEU A 372 17.90 -14.83 -7.71
CA LEU A 372 16.86 -14.01 -8.32
C LEU A 372 15.43 -14.59 -8.21
N MET A 373 15.17 -15.57 -7.32
CA MET A 373 13.93 -16.35 -7.27
C MET A 373 12.63 -15.53 -7.25
N PHE A 374 12.61 -14.36 -6.60
CA PHE A 374 11.48 -13.41 -6.55
C PHE A 374 11.85 -12.03 -7.12
N SER A 375 12.96 -11.92 -7.85
CA SER A 375 13.49 -10.63 -8.34
C SER A 375 12.52 -9.96 -9.32
N GLU A 376 12.32 -8.65 -9.20
CA GLU A 376 11.36 -7.84 -9.98
C GLU A 376 9.91 -8.36 -9.90
N ALA A 377 9.53 -9.14 -8.88
CA ALA A 377 8.14 -9.55 -8.63
C ALA A 377 7.32 -8.36 -8.08
N HIS A 378 7.13 -7.34 -8.90
CA HIS A 378 6.69 -6.00 -8.50
C HIS A 378 5.31 -5.94 -7.85
N LYS A 379 4.45 -6.95 -8.01
CA LYS A 379 3.12 -7.01 -7.39
C LYS A 379 3.07 -7.78 -6.08
N LEU A 380 4.12 -8.50 -5.73
CA LEU A 380 4.16 -9.33 -4.53
C LEU A 380 4.05 -8.43 -3.29
N GLU A 381 2.94 -8.54 -2.55
CA GLU A 381 2.61 -7.71 -1.38
C GLU A 381 2.95 -8.42 -0.07
N TYR A 382 2.74 -9.74 0.00
CA TYR A 382 3.01 -10.61 1.16
C TYR A 382 3.72 -11.89 0.71
N LEU A 383 4.71 -12.33 1.49
CA LEU A 383 5.40 -13.60 1.27
C LEU A 383 5.73 -14.29 2.60
N ASN A 384 5.27 -15.53 2.78
CA ASN A 384 5.62 -16.38 3.91
C ASN A 384 6.58 -17.49 3.48
N LEU A 385 7.79 -17.46 4.01
CA LEU A 385 8.83 -18.47 3.81
C LEU A 385 9.24 -19.11 5.14
N SER A 386 8.42 -19.00 6.18
CA SER A 386 8.77 -19.47 7.53
C SER A 386 9.16 -20.96 7.54
N ASN A 387 10.08 -21.31 8.43
CA ASN A 387 10.66 -22.65 8.60
C ASN A 387 11.52 -23.17 7.43
N TRP A 388 11.81 -22.36 6.41
CA TRP A 388 12.75 -22.72 5.35
C TRP A 388 14.17 -23.00 5.91
N LYS A 389 14.76 -24.10 5.44
CA LYS A 389 16.09 -24.57 5.84
C LYS A 389 17.04 -24.51 4.64
N LEU A 390 17.72 -23.39 4.46
CA LEU A 390 18.62 -23.10 3.34
C LEU A 390 20.06 -23.57 3.64
N LEU A 391 20.19 -24.79 4.16
CA LEU A 391 21.45 -25.33 4.69
C LEU A 391 22.48 -25.70 3.60
N LYS A 392 22.01 -26.05 2.39
CA LYS A 392 22.86 -26.39 1.23
C LYS A 392 23.01 -25.25 0.22
N LEU A 393 22.42 -24.09 0.50
CA LEU A 393 22.36 -22.99 -0.45
C LEU A 393 23.79 -22.47 -0.75
N LYS A 394 24.18 -22.54 -2.03
CA LYS A 394 25.49 -22.11 -2.56
C LYS A 394 25.38 -20.78 -3.32
N LYS A 395 24.26 -20.58 -4.00
CA LYS A 395 24.03 -19.46 -4.93
C LYS A 395 22.64 -18.88 -4.69
N ALA A 396 22.58 -17.61 -4.32
CA ALA A 396 21.36 -16.97 -3.82
C ALA A 396 21.42 -15.45 -3.97
N ASP A 397 21.96 -15.00 -5.11
CA ASP A 397 22.18 -13.60 -5.41
C ASP A 397 20.84 -12.93 -5.68
N GLN A 398 20.61 -11.75 -5.10
CA GLN A 398 19.51 -10.86 -5.48
C GLN A 398 18.09 -11.47 -5.39
N ILE A 399 17.84 -12.48 -4.53
CA ILE A 399 16.55 -13.18 -4.33
C ILE A 399 15.31 -12.26 -4.44
N PHE A 400 15.31 -11.14 -3.71
CA PHE A 400 14.19 -10.20 -3.58
C PHE A 400 14.41 -8.84 -4.27
N ARG A 401 15.45 -8.70 -5.11
CA ARG A 401 15.80 -7.40 -5.72
C ARG A 401 14.61 -6.85 -6.52
N GLY A 402 14.26 -5.58 -6.36
CA GLY A 402 13.17 -4.96 -7.15
C GLY A 402 11.75 -5.43 -6.75
N THR A 403 11.58 -6.15 -5.63
CA THR A 403 10.28 -6.48 -5.02
C THR A 403 9.64 -5.23 -4.37
N ALA A 404 9.36 -4.21 -5.19
CA ALA A 404 9.03 -2.88 -4.73
C ALA A 404 7.85 -2.85 -3.74
N ASN A 405 6.76 -3.59 -4.03
CA ASN A 405 5.55 -3.61 -3.21
C ASN A 405 5.56 -4.63 -2.05
N LEU A 406 6.66 -5.37 -1.82
CA LEU A 406 6.74 -6.35 -0.74
C LEU A 406 6.66 -5.63 0.61
N SER A 407 5.59 -5.90 1.34
CA SER A 407 5.19 -5.14 2.54
C SER A 407 5.41 -5.95 3.83
N VAL A 408 5.27 -7.27 3.75
CA VAL A 408 5.55 -8.21 4.83
C VAL A 408 6.27 -9.43 4.26
N LEU A 409 7.40 -9.78 4.87
CA LEU A 409 8.21 -10.94 4.52
C LEU A 409 8.45 -11.78 5.80
N ASP A 410 7.87 -12.98 5.86
CA ASP A 410 8.05 -13.87 7.00
C ASP A 410 9.21 -14.85 6.78
N LEU A 411 10.29 -14.63 7.53
CA LEU A 411 11.52 -15.43 7.61
C LEU A 411 11.66 -16.08 9.01
N THR A 412 10.55 -16.29 9.71
CA THR A 412 10.52 -16.94 11.03
C THR A 412 11.09 -18.35 10.93
N ASN A 413 11.93 -18.74 11.90
CA ASN A 413 12.63 -20.04 11.92
C ASN A 413 13.51 -20.34 10.68
N TRP A 414 14.01 -19.32 9.98
CA TRP A 414 15.00 -19.51 8.91
C TRP A 414 16.32 -20.09 9.44
N GLU A 415 16.67 -21.28 8.95
CA GLU A 415 17.98 -21.88 9.13
C GLU A 415 18.80 -21.65 7.84
N VAL A 416 19.88 -20.89 7.94
CA VAL A 416 20.74 -20.51 6.81
C VAL A 416 22.18 -20.94 7.07
N SER A 417 22.91 -21.30 6.02
CA SER A 417 24.34 -21.62 6.13
C SER A 417 25.17 -20.36 6.47
N GLU A 418 26.37 -20.51 7.02
CA GLU A 418 27.23 -19.35 7.30
C GLU A 418 27.66 -18.59 6.02
N GLY A 419 27.63 -19.26 4.86
CA GLY A 419 27.84 -18.63 3.55
C GLY A 419 26.74 -17.67 3.11
N PHE A 420 25.56 -17.72 3.74
CA PHE A 420 24.42 -16.83 3.45
C PHE A 420 24.68 -15.35 3.81
N LYS A 421 25.79 -15.04 4.48
CA LYS A 421 26.20 -13.66 4.86
C LYS A 421 26.19 -12.66 3.70
N ASN A 422 26.39 -13.10 2.46
CA ASN A 422 26.36 -12.20 1.28
C ASN A 422 24.95 -12.05 0.68
N SER A 423 24.09 -13.07 0.83
CA SER A 423 22.81 -13.20 0.11
C SER A 423 21.61 -12.42 0.70
N ILE A 424 21.80 -11.57 1.73
CA ILE A 424 20.74 -10.74 2.35
C ILE A 424 20.76 -9.27 1.85
N GLU A 425 21.71 -8.91 0.98
CA GLU A 425 21.62 -7.68 0.15
C GLU A 425 20.36 -7.51 -0.75
N PRO A 426 19.52 -8.53 -1.07
CA PRO A 426 18.42 -8.36 -2.02
C PRO A 426 17.22 -7.49 -1.63
N LEU A 427 17.13 -6.89 -0.44
CA LEU A 427 15.96 -6.06 -0.07
C LEU A 427 15.94 -4.66 -0.72
N ASP A 428 16.84 -4.41 -1.67
CA ASP A 428 16.83 -3.27 -2.59
C ASP A 428 15.45 -3.11 -3.27
N PRO A 429 14.71 -2.00 -3.03
CA PRO A 429 13.45 -1.71 -3.73
C PRO A 429 13.61 -1.49 -5.25
N GLY A 430 14.85 -1.33 -5.74
CA GLY A 430 15.14 -0.84 -7.08
C GLY A 430 14.77 0.64 -7.24
N ASN A 431 14.75 1.12 -8.48
CA ASN A 431 14.40 2.52 -8.81
C ASN A 431 12.94 2.90 -8.46
N ALA A 432 12.09 1.95 -8.04
CA ALA A 432 10.68 2.15 -7.72
C ALA A 432 10.43 2.78 -6.33
N GLY A 433 11.21 3.80 -5.97
CA GLY A 433 10.96 4.70 -4.84
C GLY A 433 11.25 4.12 -3.44
N TYR A 434 12.08 4.85 -2.68
CA TYR A 434 12.45 4.59 -1.27
C TYR A 434 11.29 4.76 -0.25
N LEU A 435 10.05 4.49 -0.66
CA LEU A 435 8.83 4.91 0.05
C LEU A 435 7.90 3.77 0.45
N VAL A 436 8.04 2.55 -0.10
CA VAL A 436 7.18 1.42 0.29
C VAL A 436 7.64 0.84 1.64
N PRO A 437 6.77 0.83 2.67
CA PRO A 437 7.14 0.31 3.99
C PRO A 437 7.15 -1.22 4.05
N LEU A 438 8.24 -1.79 4.56
CA LEU A 438 8.46 -3.24 4.73
C LEU A 438 8.52 -3.62 6.22
N MET A 439 8.05 -4.83 6.55
CA MET A 439 8.33 -5.53 7.81
C MET A 439 8.85 -6.93 7.50
N VAL A 440 9.98 -7.29 8.09
CA VAL A 440 10.54 -8.64 8.02
C VAL A 440 10.43 -9.31 9.38
N LEU A 441 9.80 -10.47 9.43
CA LEU A 441 9.71 -11.28 10.64
C LEU A 441 10.87 -12.28 10.65
N THR A 442 11.68 -12.33 11.71
CA THR A 442 12.73 -13.37 11.79
C THR A 442 13.16 -13.65 13.23
N ASN A 443 13.50 -14.91 13.50
CA ASN A 443 14.10 -15.35 14.76
C ASN A 443 15.63 -15.37 14.71
N ASN A 444 16.20 -15.17 13.52
CA ASN A 444 17.62 -15.36 13.23
C ASN A 444 18.38 -14.04 13.39
N ASP A 445 19.29 -13.96 14.37
CA ASP A 445 20.00 -12.72 14.71
C ASP A 445 20.87 -12.20 13.55
N LEU A 446 21.47 -13.08 12.73
CA LEU A 446 22.25 -12.65 11.55
C LEU A 446 21.36 -11.98 10.49
N VAL A 447 20.13 -12.46 10.33
CA VAL A 447 19.13 -11.88 9.41
C VAL A 447 18.60 -10.57 9.99
N LEU A 448 18.32 -10.53 11.30
CA LEU A 448 17.87 -9.34 12.02
C LEU A 448 18.88 -8.18 11.90
N ASP A 449 20.16 -8.45 12.19
CA ASP A 449 21.23 -7.45 12.16
C ASP A 449 21.50 -6.98 10.74
N LYS A 450 21.63 -7.90 9.76
CA LYS A 450 21.91 -7.52 8.37
C LYS A 450 20.75 -6.72 7.76
N ILE A 451 19.49 -7.07 8.03
CA ILE A 451 18.35 -6.32 7.50
C ILE A 451 18.20 -4.94 8.15
N ASN A 452 18.29 -4.84 9.49
CA ASN A 452 18.19 -3.54 10.16
C ASN A 452 19.37 -2.60 9.83
N GLY A 453 20.49 -3.13 9.32
CA GLY A 453 21.60 -2.35 8.77
C GLY A 453 21.34 -1.71 7.40
N PHE A 454 20.26 -2.03 6.69
CA PHE A 454 19.94 -1.47 5.37
C PHE A 454 18.95 -0.30 5.44
N PRO A 455 19.37 0.96 5.15
CA PRO A 455 18.50 2.13 5.27
C PRO A 455 17.51 2.33 4.11
N GLN A 456 17.53 1.48 3.07
CA GLN A 456 16.84 1.72 1.80
C GLN A 456 15.33 1.43 1.82
N ARG A 457 14.81 0.80 2.88
CA ARG A 457 13.38 0.51 3.07
C ARG A 457 12.89 1.26 4.30
N ARG A 458 11.69 1.87 4.22
CA ARG A 458 11.03 2.43 5.40
C ARG A 458 10.49 1.28 6.25
N PRO A 459 10.63 1.30 7.58
CA PRO A 459 9.84 0.42 8.43
C PRO A 459 8.34 0.74 8.33
N ARG A 460 7.48 -0.26 8.61
CA ARG A 460 6.06 -0.03 8.88
C ARG A 460 5.91 0.90 10.10
N GLN A 461 4.81 1.64 10.18
CA GLN A 461 4.54 2.53 11.32
C GLN A 461 3.07 2.53 11.76
N LEU A 462 2.78 3.13 12.90
CA LEU A 462 1.43 3.52 13.33
C LEU A 462 1.43 5.02 13.61
N ASN A 463 0.45 5.76 13.10
CA ASN A 463 0.33 7.20 13.33
C ASN A 463 -0.74 7.50 14.37
N LEU A 464 -0.43 8.37 15.34
CA LEU A 464 -1.39 8.99 16.23
C LEU A 464 -1.51 10.47 15.85
N ASP A 465 -2.69 10.89 15.42
CA ASP A 465 -3.03 12.25 15.00
C ASP A 465 -3.84 12.95 16.10
N ALA A 466 -3.33 14.09 16.60
CA ALA A 466 -3.97 14.84 17.68
C ALA A 466 -5.34 15.43 17.30
N ASN A 467 -5.75 15.39 16.02
CA ASN A 467 -7.10 15.73 15.55
C ASN A 467 -7.54 17.13 16.02
N GLY A 468 -6.73 18.14 15.70
CA GLY A 468 -6.90 19.53 16.16
C GLY A 468 -6.56 19.78 17.63
N GLY A 469 -5.94 18.81 18.32
CA GLY A 469 -5.14 19.04 19.52
C GLY A 469 -3.64 19.12 19.17
N GLN A 470 -2.78 19.00 20.18
CA GLN A 470 -1.33 18.97 20.04
C GLN A 470 -0.68 18.06 21.11
N PHE A 471 0.37 17.36 20.71
CA PHE A 471 1.43 16.89 21.60
C PHE A 471 2.36 18.06 21.96
N SER A 472 3.50 17.81 22.61
CA SER A 472 4.51 18.83 22.96
C SER A 472 5.15 19.49 21.71
N GLY A 473 4.44 20.43 21.08
CA GLY A 473 4.84 21.15 19.86
C GLY A 473 4.48 20.48 18.53
N ASN A 474 3.87 19.28 18.53
CA ASN A 474 3.59 18.49 17.32
C ASN A 474 2.10 18.12 17.21
N VAL A 475 1.60 17.96 15.97
CA VAL A 475 0.23 17.49 15.71
C VAL A 475 0.11 15.98 15.56
N SER A 476 1.23 15.27 15.38
CA SER A 476 1.27 13.80 15.28
C SER A 476 2.38 13.18 16.14
N LYS A 477 2.21 11.90 16.45
CA LYS A 477 3.20 10.97 17.01
C LYS A 477 3.23 9.73 16.13
N VAL A 478 4.39 9.11 15.97
CA VAL A 478 4.56 7.91 15.13
C VAL A 478 5.25 6.83 15.96
N TYR A 479 4.67 5.62 15.98
CA TYR A 479 5.32 4.41 16.46
C TYR A 479 5.93 3.71 15.26
N TYR A 480 7.25 3.65 15.19
CA TYR A 480 7.96 2.90 14.15
C TYR A 480 8.18 1.47 14.63
N PHE A 481 7.82 0.50 13.80
CA PHE A 481 8.36 -0.84 13.92
C PHE A 481 9.83 -0.83 13.46
N THR A 482 10.62 -1.84 13.82
CA THR A 482 11.93 -2.06 13.18
C THR A 482 11.74 -2.72 11.81
N LEU A 483 12.69 -2.54 10.89
CA LEU A 483 12.58 -3.12 9.54
C LEU A 483 12.57 -4.64 9.59
N ALA A 484 13.45 -5.23 10.41
CA ALA A 484 13.33 -6.62 10.85
C ALA A 484 13.00 -6.68 12.35
N ILE A 485 12.06 -7.55 12.72
CA ILE A 485 11.56 -7.73 14.08
C ILE A 485 11.39 -9.22 14.39
N LYS A 486 11.66 -9.61 15.65
CA LYS A 486 11.32 -10.97 16.11
C LYS A 486 9.81 -11.05 16.39
N PRO A 487 9.10 -12.13 16.01
CA PRO A 487 7.65 -12.27 16.21
C PRO A 487 7.21 -12.12 17.68
N ASP A 488 8.03 -12.54 18.65
CA ASP A 488 7.76 -12.36 20.09
C ASP A 488 7.79 -10.90 20.55
N ARG A 489 8.38 -10.01 19.74
CA ARG A 489 8.41 -8.55 19.96
C ARG A 489 7.30 -7.80 19.25
N LEU A 490 6.55 -8.47 18.39
CA LEU A 490 5.41 -7.92 17.68
C LEU A 490 4.15 -7.96 18.59
N ASN A 491 4.19 -7.19 19.69
CA ASN A 491 3.18 -7.20 20.74
C ASN A 491 2.27 -5.95 20.72
N MET A 492 0.95 -6.16 20.69
CA MET A 492 -0.05 -5.10 20.83
C MET A 492 0.01 -4.35 22.17
N ASP A 493 0.48 -4.96 23.25
CA ASP A 493 0.59 -4.28 24.55
C ASP A 493 1.56 -3.10 24.48
N LEU A 494 2.68 -3.24 23.76
CA LEU A 494 3.65 -2.15 23.55
C LEU A 494 3.07 -1.00 22.73
N VAL A 495 2.21 -1.32 21.75
CA VAL A 495 1.50 -0.33 20.94
C VAL A 495 0.46 0.42 21.78
N LYS A 496 -0.28 -0.29 22.65
CA LYS A 496 -1.25 0.30 23.58
C LYS A 496 -0.56 1.13 24.65
N GLU A 497 0.55 0.66 25.21
CA GLU A 497 1.38 1.44 26.13
C GLU A 497 1.89 2.73 25.47
N PHE A 498 2.41 2.66 24.24
CA PHE A 498 2.79 3.85 23.48
C PHE A 498 1.60 4.82 23.32
N ALA A 499 0.42 4.32 22.97
CA ALA A 499 -0.77 5.16 22.81
C ALA A 499 -1.23 5.82 24.13
N GLN A 500 -1.11 5.12 25.25
CA GLN A 500 -1.43 5.61 26.60
C GLN A 500 -0.41 6.65 27.11
N GLN A 501 0.88 6.44 26.82
CA GLN A 501 1.94 7.40 27.15
C GLN A 501 1.88 8.68 26.28
N ASN A 502 1.20 8.63 25.15
CA ASN A 502 1.12 9.73 24.18
C ASN A 502 -0.32 10.22 24.05
N HIS A 503 -0.91 10.77 25.11
CA HIS A 503 -2.16 11.54 24.99
C HIS A 503 -1.88 12.98 24.54
N PRO A 504 -2.52 13.47 23.45
CA PRO A 504 -2.46 14.88 23.09
C PRO A 504 -3.25 15.74 24.08
N THR A 505 -3.04 17.05 23.99
CA THR A 505 -3.81 18.08 24.71
C THR A 505 -4.60 18.94 23.73
N LYS A 506 -5.77 19.42 24.12
CA LYS A 506 -6.59 20.35 23.32
C LYS A 506 -7.31 21.32 24.23
N SER A 507 -7.21 22.61 23.94
CA SER A 507 -7.86 23.63 24.77
C SER A 507 -9.37 23.39 24.82
N GLY A 508 -9.91 23.25 26.03
CA GLY A 508 -11.35 23.00 26.26
C GLY A 508 -11.84 21.58 26.06
N ALA A 509 -10.95 20.59 25.85
CA ALA A 509 -11.34 19.19 25.72
C ALA A 509 -10.39 18.25 26.47
N THR A 510 -10.97 17.21 27.08
CA THR A 510 -10.26 16.02 27.56
C THR A 510 -10.14 15.01 26.43
N PHE A 511 -8.96 14.42 26.28
CA PHE A 511 -8.77 13.25 25.44
C PHE A 511 -9.69 12.12 25.93
N GLU A 512 -10.31 11.39 25.00
CA GLU A 512 -11.20 10.27 25.29
C GLU A 512 -10.59 8.94 24.85
N ASN A 513 -10.31 8.78 23.54
CA ASN A 513 -9.86 7.54 22.93
C ASN A 513 -9.10 7.78 21.62
N TRP A 514 -8.53 6.71 21.06
CA TRP A 514 -7.95 6.65 19.71
C TRP A 514 -8.90 5.94 18.75
N LEU A 515 -9.29 6.58 17.65
CA LEU A 515 -10.18 6.03 16.61
C LEU A 515 -9.50 5.97 15.24
N ASP A 516 -9.62 4.87 14.51
CA ASP A 516 -9.25 4.82 13.09
C ASP A 516 -10.26 5.57 12.19
N ASP A 517 -9.97 5.66 10.89
CA ASP A 517 -10.87 6.29 9.90
C ASP A 517 -12.23 5.59 9.71
N LYS A 518 -12.43 4.41 10.31
CA LYS A 518 -13.69 3.65 10.31
C LYS A 518 -14.45 3.78 11.65
N GLY A 519 -13.87 4.45 12.64
CA GLY A 519 -14.44 4.59 13.99
C GLY A 519 -14.14 3.42 14.94
N ASN A 520 -13.15 2.57 14.64
CA ASN A 520 -12.71 1.49 15.53
C ASN A 520 -11.77 2.03 16.61
N LEU A 521 -11.98 1.61 17.86
CA LEU A 521 -11.11 1.93 19.00
C LEU A 521 -9.79 1.15 18.93
N LEU A 522 -8.64 1.83 19.06
CA LEU A 522 -7.32 1.20 19.14
C LEU A 522 -7.24 0.15 20.28
N GLU A 523 -7.90 0.43 21.41
CA GLU A 523 -7.95 -0.45 22.57
C GLU A 523 -8.57 -1.82 22.25
N ASN A 524 -9.53 -1.86 21.31
CA ASN A 524 -10.22 -3.07 20.88
C ASN A 524 -9.44 -3.87 19.81
N VAL A 525 -8.36 -3.33 19.26
CA VAL A 525 -7.55 -4.04 18.27
C VAL A 525 -6.75 -5.15 18.94
N THR A 526 -6.78 -6.33 18.31
CA THR A 526 -6.03 -7.54 18.71
C THR A 526 -5.00 -7.96 17.67
N ASP A 527 -5.22 -7.69 16.38
CA ASP A 527 -4.29 -7.99 15.30
C ASP A 527 -3.40 -6.79 14.98
N ILE A 528 -2.10 -6.96 15.19
CA ILE A 528 -1.09 -5.95 14.92
C ILE A 528 -0.83 -5.72 13.43
N PHE A 529 -1.10 -6.71 12.56
CA PHE A 529 -0.99 -6.53 11.11
C PHE A 529 -2.09 -5.59 10.58
N SER A 530 -3.29 -5.63 11.17
CA SER A 530 -4.43 -4.77 10.81
C SER A 530 -4.20 -3.26 11.02
N ILE A 531 -3.20 -2.86 11.82
CA ILE A 531 -2.89 -1.46 12.13
C ILE A 531 -1.63 -0.92 11.45
N LEU A 532 -0.93 -1.74 10.67
CA LEU A 532 0.29 -1.30 9.98
C LEU A 532 -0.01 -0.19 8.97
N ASP A 533 0.73 0.90 9.06
CA ASP A 533 0.58 2.17 8.35
C ASP A 533 -0.80 2.85 8.51
N THR A 534 -1.55 2.49 9.56
CA THR A 534 -2.84 3.11 9.91
C THR A 534 -2.64 4.40 10.72
N THR A 535 -3.59 5.34 10.58
CA THR A 535 -3.67 6.56 11.40
C THR A 535 -4.87 6.49 12.34
N PHE A 536 -4.59 6.60 13.65
CA PHE A 536 -5.62 6.79 14.67
C PHE A 536 -5.69 8.26 15.07
N LYS A 537 -6.89 8.82 15.07
CA LYS A 537 -7.19 10.20 15.43
C LYS A 537 -7.71 10.28 16.86
N ALA A 538 -7.31 11.32 17.57
CA ALA A 538 -7.76 11.57 18.94
C ALA A 538 -9.27 11.91 18.96
N GLN A 539 -10.02 11.18 19.78
CA GLN A 539 -11.38 11.50 20.17
C GLN A 539 -11.37 12.46 21.36
N TRP A 540 -12.30 13.42 21.38
CA TRP A 540 -12.28 14.56 22.29
C TRP A 540 -13.63 14.77 22.98
N ASN A 541 -13.65 14.59 24.30
CA ASN A 541 -14.76 15.01 25.16
C ASN A 541 -14.59 16.48 25.56
N ARG A 542 -15.63 17.31 25.45
CA ARG A 542 -15.54 18.74 25.79
C ARG A 542 -15.74 18.97 27.28
N VAL A 543 -14.89 19.79 27.88
CA VAL A 543 -14.99 20.15 29.30
C VAL A 543 -15.96 21.33 29.46
N ALA A 544 -17.03 21.14 30.23
CA ALA A 544 -17.93 22.22 30.60
C ALA A 544 -17.22 23.19 31.57
N GLY A 545 -16.94 24.41 31.10
CA GLY A 545 -16.52 25.52 31.99
C GLY A 545 -17.72 26.07 32.78
N PRO A 546 -17.50 26.66 33.97
CA PRO A 546 -18.58 27.27 34.74
C PRO A 546 -19.17 28.49 34.01
N ASN A 547 -20.47 28.73 34.24
CA ASN A 547 -21.29 29.84 33.75
C ASN A 547 -21.78 29.73 32.29
N ALA A 548 -22.69 28.76 32.04
CA ALA A 548 -23.65 28.80 30.94
C ALA A 548 -25.08 28.71 31.52
N PRO A 549 -26.05 29.49 31.02
CA PRO A 549 -27.47 29.31 31.37
C PRO A 549 -28.02 27.94 30.94
N GLY A 550 -29.29 27.67 31.24
CA GLY A 550 -29.95 26.37 31.06
C GLY A 550 -29.63 25.62 29.76
N GLY A 551 -29.55 24.29 29.83
CA GLY A 551 -29.37 23.40 28.67
C GLY A 551 -28.13 23.68 27.79
N SER A 552 -27.21 24.54 28.22
CA SER A 552 -26.17 25.13 27.37
C SER A 552 -24.77 24.82 27.89
N PHE A 553 -23.78 24.88 27.01
CA PHE A 553 -22.36 24.76 27.32
C PHE A 553 -21.63 26.00 26.81
N LYS A 554 -20.53 26.35 27.47
CA LYS A 554 -19.58 27.36 26.97
C LYS A 554 -18.68 26.72 25.90
N PRO A 555 -18.81 27.04 24.60
CA PRO A 555 -17.74 26.72 23.66
C PRO A 555 -16.52 27.54 24.08
N LEU A 556 -15.33 26.98 23.86
CA LEU A 556 -14.07 27.70 24.04
C LEU A 556 -13.54 28.12 22.67
N PRO A 557 -13.89 29.31 22.16
CA PRO A 557 -13.00 30.06 21.28
C PRO A 557 -11.90 30.70 22.12
N ASP A 558 -10.78 31.04 21.47
CA ASP A 558 -9.59 31.64 22.07
C ASP A 558 -9.96 32.82 23.00
N SER A 559 -9.49 32.79 24.25
CA SER A 559 -9.98 33.65 25.35
C SER A 559 -9.68 35.14 25.15
N THR A 560 -8.85 35.44 24.15
CA THR A 560 -8.42 36.76 23.70
C THR A 560 -9.37 37.45 22.73
N SER A 561 -10.28 36.71 22.06
CA SER A 561 -11.12 37.32 21.00
C SER A 561 -12.14 38.31 21.56
N LYS A 562 -12.31 39.44 20.87
CA LYS A 562 -13.33 40.46 21.18
C LYS A 562 -14.73 40.11 20.68
N LEU A 563 -14.87 39.21 19.72
CA LEU A 563 -16.16 38.70 19.22
C LEU A 563 -16.13 37.17 19.23
N GLY A 564 -17.18 36.53 19.74
CA GLY A 564 -17.26 35.06 19.70
C GLY A 564 -18.49 34.47 20.38
N LEU A 565 -18.71 33.19 20.08
CA LEU A 565 -19.70 32.35 20.75
C LEU A 565 -19.30 32.18 22.23
N TYR A 566 -20.22 32.51 23.14
CA TYR A 566 -19.97 32.55 24.59
C TYR A 566 -20.65 31.40 25.34
N TYR A 567 -21.84 30.98 24.90
CA TYR A 567 -22.46 29.69 25.23
C TYR A 567 -23.46 29.28 24.13
N LEU A 568 -23.74 27.98 24.02
CA LEU A 568 -24.62 27.37 23.01
C LEU A 568 -25.38 26.18 23.60
N PRO A 569 -26.53 25.77 23.04
CA PRO A 569 -27.26 24.56 23.47
C PRO A 569 -26.36 23.32 23.40
N ASN A 570 -26.31 22.52 24.48
CA ASN A 570 -25.39 21.38 24.58
C ASN A 570 -25.85 20.13 23.82
N LYS A 571 -27.16 19.88 23.83
CA LYS A 571 -27.82 18.75 23.19
C LYS A 571 -29.32 19.02 23.14
N PHE A 572 -29.94 18.71 22.01
CA PHE A 572 -31.39 18.63 21.90
C PHE A 572 -31.83 17.18 22.15
N SER A 573 -32.18 16.85 23.39
CA SER A 573 -32.67 15.51 23.76
C SER A 573 -34.12 15.33 23.28
N ILE A 574 -34.35 14.50 22.27
CA ILE A 574 -35.69 14.15 21.77
C ILE A 574 -36.17 12.84 22.44
N PRO A 575 -37.38 12.76 23.01
CA PRO A 575 -37.89 11.53 23.61
C PRO A 575 -38.28 10.51 22.54
N THR A 576 -38.24 9.21 22.89
CA THR A 576 -38.87 8.16 22.08
C THR A 576 -40.36 8.48 21.91
N THR A 577 -40.76 8.77 20.68
CA THR A 577 -42.08 9.33 20.36
C THR A 577 -42.78 8.44 19.35
N GLN A 578 -44.04 8.09 19.63
CA GLN A 578 -44.89 7.42 18.64
C GLN A 578 -45.36 8.46 17.60
N LEU A 579 -45.12 8.18 16.32
CA LEU A 579 -45.56 9.06 15.23
C LEU A 579 -47.04 8.85 14.89
N ASN A 580 -47.69 9.94 14.49
CA ASN A 580 -49.03 9.93 13.91
C ASN A 580 -49.01 9.25 12.52
N ASN A 581 -50.19 8.87 12.01
CA ASN A 581 -50.29 8.21 10.70
C ASN A 581 -50.04 9.13 9.49
N LYS A 582 -50.05 10.45 9.68
CA LYS A 582 -49.81 11.51 8.67
C LYS A 582 -49.87 12.91 9.30
N GLY A 583 -49.38 13.92 8.58
CA GLY A 583 -49.47 15.33 8.90
C GLY A 583 -48.34 15.84 9.78
N GLU A 584 -48.47 17.10 10.21
CA GLU A 584 -47.48 17.72 11.10
C GLU A 584 -47.52 17.11 12.51
N GLN A 585 -46.34 16.91 13.10
CA GLN A 585 -46.20 16.52 14.50
C GLN A 585 -45.09 17.35 15.16
N VAL A 586 -45.44 17.99 16.27
CA VAL A 586 -44.52 18.72 17.14
C VAL A 586 -44.11 17.80 18.30
N ILE A 587 -42.81 17.69 18.55
CA ILE A 587 -42.20 16.82 19.55
C ILE A 587 -41.43 17.68 20.56
N PRO A 588 -41.92 17.81 21.81
CA PRO A 588 -41.20 18.50 22.88
C PRO A 588 -39.87 17.82 23.22
N LEU A 589 -38.85 18.61 23.55
CA LEU A 589 -37.54 18.11 23.96
C LEU A 589 -37.53 17.79 25.47
N VAL A 590 -36.84 16.71 25.85
CA VAL A 590 -36.81 16.14 27.23
C VAL A 590 -36.33 17.17 28.25
N ASP A 591 -35.24 17.86 27.92
CA ASP A 591 -34.60 18.87 28.75
C ASP A 591 -34.97 20.29 28.29
N GLY A 592 -36.10 20.44 27.58
CA GLY A 592 -36.41 21.62 26.77
C GLY A 592 -36.54 22.96 27.49
N ASN A 593 -36.44 23.02 28.82
CA ASN A 593 -36.54 24.28 29.54
C ASN A 593 -35.24 25.09 29.42
N ASN A 594 -35.35 26.23 28.74
CA ASN A 594 -34.37 27.32 28.72
C ASN A 594 -33.08 26.96 27.96
N PHE A 595 -33.14 26.72 26.65
CA PHE A 595 -31.93 26.75 25.81
C PHE A 595 -31.49 28.19 25.51
N HIS A 596 -30.19 28.46 25.56
CA HIS A 596 -29.62 29.81 25.40
C HIS A 596 -28.43 29.84 24.42
N ILE A 597 -28.31 30.95 23.70
CA ILE A 597 -27.30 31.20 22.68
C ILE A 597 -26.66 32.56 22.97
N GLY A 598 -25.42 32.54 23.45
CA GLY A 598 -24.70 33.73 23.90
C GLY A 598 -23.63 34.16 22.90
N ILE A 599 -23.62 35.44 22.51
CA ILE A 599 -22.54 36.07 21.73
C ILE A 599 -21.86 37.13 22.60
N LYS A 600 -20.56 36.98 22.83
CA LYS A 600 -19.75 38.06 23.40
C LYS A 600 -19.35 39.00 22.27
N ASP A 601 -19.68 40.28 22.38
CA ASP A 601 -19.20 41.33 21.47
C ASP A 601 -18.64 42.51 22.28
N GLN A 602 -17.34 42.73 22.09
CA GLN A 602 -16.51 43.79 22.66
C GLN A 602 -15.82 44.61 21.55
N GLN A 603 -16.42 44.64 20.35
CA GLN A 603 -15.93 45.38 19.20
C GLN A 603 -16.53 46.79 19.15
N SER A 604 -15.70 47.76 18.74
CA SER A 604 -16.07 49.18 18.80
C SER A 604 -16.85 49.67 17.56
N ASN A 605 -16.79 48.97 16.42
CA ASN A 605 -17.55 49.32 15.21
C ASN A 605 -17.51 48.19 14.15
N SER A 606 -18.26 47.11 14.33
CA SER A 606 -18.35 46.02 13.34
C SER A 606 -19.69 45.29 13.44
N SER A 607 -20.27 44.92 12.31
CA SER A 607 -21.50 44.12 12.26
C SER A 607 -21.22 42.63 12.12
N TRP A 608 -22.10 41.83 12.70
CA TRP A 608 -22.03 40.36 12.71
C TRP A 608 -23.43 39.76 12.67
N GLN A 609 -23.53 38.52 12.22
CA GLN A 609 -24.76 37.74 12.16
C GLN A 609 -24.45 36.31 12.57
N LEU A 610 -25.15 35.81 13.59
CA LEU A 610 -25.16 34.39 13.90
C LEU A 610 -26.19 33.68 13.03
N ASN A 611 -25.76 32.66 12.31
CA ASN A 611 -26.60 31.72 11.59
C ASN A 611 -26.66 30.35 12.29
N ALA A 612 -27.70 29.58 11.99
CA ALA A 612 -27.83 28.19 12.39
C ALA A 612 -28.30 27.30 11.23
N GLN A 613 -27.88 26.04 11.22
CA GLN A 613 -28.33 25.02 10.27
C GLN A 613 -28.40 23.66 10.98
N LEU A 614 -29.49 22.91 10.77
CA LEU A 614 -29.63 21.52 11.22
C LEU A 614 -29.08 20.58 10.14
N VAL A 615 -28.22 19.64 10.51
CA VAL A 615 -27.65 18.64 9.61
C VAL A 615 -27.84 17.25 10.21
N TRP A 616 -28.73 16.46 9.60
CA TRP A 616 -28.96 15.07 9.98
C TRP A 616 -27.80 14.17 9.55
N GLN A 617 -27.41 13.25 10.43
CA GLN A 617 -26.44 12.18 10.14
C GLN A 617 -27.15 10.90 9.69
N THR A 618 -28.41 10.71 10.11
CA THR A 618 -29.30 9.62 9.69
C THR A 618 -30.32 10.15 8.67
N PRO A 619 -30.46 9.57 7.47
CA PRO A 619 -31.42 10.03 6.47
C PRO A 619 -32.88 9.74 6.88
N GLY A 620 -33.83 10.54 6.37
CA GLY A 620 -35.28 10.31 6.54
C GLY A 620 -35.99 11.22 7.53
N LEU A 621 -35.47 12.42 7.79
CA LEU A 621 -36.14 13.52 8.51
C LEU A 621 -36.15 14.82 7.69
N ASP A 622 -36.22 14.67 6.37
CA ASP A 622 -36.17 15.74 5.38
C ASP A 622 -37.20 16.84 5.70
N SER A 623 -36.83 18.12 5.52
CA SER A 623 -37.67 19.29 5.85
C SER A 623 -38.06 19.47 7.33
N SER A 624 -37.56 18.64 8.25
CA SER A 624 -37.74 18.86 9.69
C SER A 624 -36.91 20.05 10.20
N TYR A 625 -37.35 20.64 11.32
CA TYR A 625 -36.68 21.79 11.91
C TYR A 625 -36.88 21.87 13.43
N ILE A 626 -35.95 22.54 14.10
CA ILE A 626 -36.08 22.92 15.51
C ILE A 626 -36.77 24.28 15.58
N GLN A 627 -37.94 24.34 16.19
CA GLN A 627 -38.73 25.55 16.40
C GLN A 627 -38.36 26.22 17.73
N SER A 628 -37.93 27.48 17.67
CA SER A 628 -37.76 28.36 18.83
C SER A 628 -39.12 28.80 19.39
N LYS A 629 -39.26 28.91 20.71
CA LYS A 629 -40.43 29.55 21.36
C LYS A 629 -40.25 31.05 21.61
N ASN A 630 -39.07 31.60 21.32
CA ASN A 630 -38.82 33.03 21.29
C ASN A 630 -39.44 33.64 20.01
N ALA A 631 -40.78 33.65 19.97
CA ALA A 631 -41.56 34.05 18.82
C ALA A 631 -41.32 35.50 18.39
N ASN A 632 -41.01 36.38 19.36
CA ASN A 632 -40.77 37.80 19.17
C ASN A 632 -39.29 38.16 18.94
N GLY A 633 -38.38 37.18 18.89
CA GLY A 633 -36.96 37.41 18.58
C GLY A 633 -36.24 38.28 19.61
N GLN A 634 -36.68 38.26 20.87
CA GLN A 634 -36.09 39.06 21.94
C GLN A 634 -34.65 38.61 22.23
N VAL A 635 -33.75 39.58 22.27
CA VAL A 635 -32.36 39.41 22.70
C VAL A 635 -32.17 40.19 24.00
N HIS A 636 -31.48 39.58 24.96
CA HIS A 636 -31.14 40.23 26.22
C HIS A 636 -29.65 40.55 26.26
N LYS A 637 -29.29 41.67 26.89
CA LYS A 637 -27.92 42.09 27.12
C LYS A 637 -27.57 41.81 28.58
N ASN A 638 -26.47 41.10 28.80
CA ASN A 638 -25.92 40.93 30.13
C ASN A 638 -25.33 42.26 30.63
N LYS A 639 -25.67 42.64 31.86
CA LYS A 639 -25.13 43.82 32.55
C LYS A 639 -23.78 43.61 33.21
N ASN A 640 -23.34 42.37 33.40
CA ASN A 640 -22.06 42.09 34.02
C ASN A 640 -20.88 42.42 33.08
N ASP A 641 -19.77 42.83 33.69
CA ASP A 641 -18.51 43.23 33.05
C ASP A 641 -17.68 42.05 32.50
N GLY A 642 -18.29 40.86 32.40
CA GLY A 642 -17.62 39.61 32.04
C GLY A 642 -16.69 39.05 33.12
N GLN A 643 -16.54 39.70 34.29
CA GLN A 643 -15.70 39.22 35.41
C GLN A 643 -16.49 38.34 36.40
N SER A 644 -17.81 38.54 36.49
CA SER A 644 -18.69 37.84 37.43
C SER A 644 -19.51 36.71 36.79
N ALA A 645 -20.00 35.78 37.60
CA ALA A 645 -20.83 34.67 37.12
C ALA A 645 -22.18 35.17 36.58
N VAL A 646 -22.53 34.75 35.37
CA VAL A 646 -23.79 35.09 34.68
C VAL A 646 -24.99 34.49 35.43
N GLN A 647 -25.92 35.33 35.86
CA GLN A 647 -27.24 34.92 36.36
C GLN A 647 -28.34 35.30 35.36
N ASP A 648 -29.45 34.55 35.36
CA ASP A 648 -30.64 34.89 34.54
C ASP A 648 -31.21 36.29 34.87
N THR A 649 -30.94 36.80 36.08
CA THR A 649 -31.30 38.14 36.54
C THR A 649 -30.41 39.27 36.02
N ASP A 650 -29.24 38.95 35.44
CA ASP A 650 -28.28 39.96 34.93
C ASP A 650 -28.65 40.43 33.51
N PHE A 651 -29.64 39.80 32.90
CA PHE A 651 -30.08 40.01 31.52
C PHE A 651 -31.23 41.01 31.43
N GLU A 652 -31.04 42.06 30.64
CA GLU A 652 -32.09 43.02 30.32
C GLU A 652 -32.38 43.06 28.82
N LEU A 653 -33.66 43.22 28.46
CA LEU A 653 -34.10 43.28 27.08
C LEU A 653 -33.39 44.43 26.34
N THR A 654 -32.78 44.14 25.19
CA THR A 654 -32.03 45.13 24.41
C THR A 654 -32.56 45.27 22.98
N THR A 655 -32.24 46.41 22.36
CA THR A 655 -32.42 46.66 20.92
C THR A 655 -31.09 46.87 20.19
N GLU A 656 -29.95 46.65 20.86
CA GLU A 656 -28.60 46.78 20.28
C GLU A 656 -28.23 45.65 19.30
N VAL A 657 -28.92 44.53 19.43
CA VAL A 657 -28.82 43.31 18.63
C VAL A 657 -30.25 42.87 18.29
N THR A 658 -30.51 42.52 17.03
CA THR A 658 -31.83 42.05 16.57
C THR A 658 -31.83 40.53 16.54
N GLY A 659 -32.79 39.89 17.21
CA GLY A 659 -33.05 38.45 17.08
C GLY A 659 -34.06 38.13 15.99
N GLN A 660 -33.96 36.95 15.40
CA GLN A 660 -34.92 36.43 14.43
C GLN A 660 -36.25 36.08 15.13
N THR A 661 -37.36 36.54 14.58
CA THR A 661 -38.71 36.18 15.03
C THR A 661 -39.10 34.79 14.51
N ASN A 662 -39.84 34.04 15.33
CA ASN A 662 -40.32 32.68 15.01
C ASN A 662 -39.23 31.72 14.45
N LEU A 663 -38.00 31.81 14.97
CA LEU A 663 -36.84 31.09 14.44
C LEU A 663 -37.07 29.58 14.25
N GLN A 664 -36.83 29.09 13.03
CA GLN A 664 -36.91 27.69 12.61
C GLN A 664 -35.55 27.23 12.09
N ILE A 665 -34.87 26.36 12.82
CA ILE A 665 -33.54 25.85 12.44
C ILE A 665 -33.73 24.51 11.71
N GLY A 666 -33.82 24.57 10.38
CA GLY A 666 -33.93 23.42 9.48
C GLY A 666 -32.66 23.17 8.67
N GLU A 667 -32.79 22.39 7.59
CA GLU A 667 -31.67 21.98 6.72
C GLU A 667 -31.08 23.15 5.89
N THR A 668 -31.83 24.25 5.74
CA THR A 668 -31.34 25.50 5.15
C THR A 668 -30.83 26.43 6.25
N GLU A 669 -29.67 27.05 6.03
CA GLU A 669 -29.07 28.01 6.97
C GLU A 669 -29.99 29.23 7.19
N VAL A 670 -30.23 29.59 8.46
CA VAL A 670 -31.13 30.67 8.89
C VAL A 670 -30.42 31.64 9.83
N ALA A 671 -30.75 32.93 9.77
CA ALA A 671 -30.27 33.92 10.73
C ALA A 671 -30.92 33.72 12.10
N VAL A 672 -30.13 33.82 13.18
CA VAL A 672 -30.55 33.65 14.58
C VAL A 672 -30.62 35.01 15.27
N MET A 673 -29.51 35.78 15.21
CA MET A 673 -29.45 37.16 15.69
C MET A 673 -28.29 37.91 15.03
N GLN A 674 -28.38 39.24 14.99
CA GLN A 674 -27.43 40.12 14.30
C GLN A 674 -27.13 41.40 15.09
N GLY A 675 -25.84 41.75 15.17
CA GLY A 675 -25.36 43.04 15.66
C GLY A 675 -25.11 44.01 14.51
N GLY A 676 -25.74 45.19 14.53
CA GLY A 676 -25.50 46.26 13.56
C GLY A 676 -24.13 46.94 13.72
N GLN A 677 -23.94 48.11 13.11
CA GLN A 677 -22.75 48.95 13.36
C GLN A 677 -22.91 49.75 14.65
N GLY A 678 -21.85 49.82 15.46
CA GLY A 678 -21.82 50.50 16.75
C GLY A 678 -20.83 49.87 17.74
N ALA A 679 -20.54 50.59 18.83
CA ALA A 679 -19.71 50.06 19.91
C ALA A 679 -20.54 49.19 20.85
N ARG A 680 -20.10 47.94 21.07
CA ARG A 680 -20.70 47.00 22.01
C ARG A 680 -19.62 46.43 22.92
N ASP A 681 -20.00 46.16 24.17
CA ASP A 681 -19.15 45.56 25.20
C ASP A 681 -20.03 44.80 26.19
N ALA A 682 -20.54 43.65 25.75
CA ALA A 682 -21.42 42.78 26.53
C ALA A 682 -21.52 41.36 25.96
N VAL A 683 -22.23 40.50 26.68
CA VAL A 683 -22.79 39.24 26.15
C VAL A 683 -24.26 39.45 25.79
N TYR A 684 -24.62 39.06 24.57
CA TYR A 684 -25.97 39.11 24.02
C TYR A 684 -26.56 37.71 23.98
N ASP A 685 -27.69 37.52 24.64
CA ASP A 685 -28.40 36.26 24.79
C ASP A 685 -29.63 36.21 23.89
N TYR A 686 -29.63 35.26 22.94
CA TYR A 686 -30.86 34.79 22.32
C TYR A 686 -31.32 33.54 23.09
N ALA A 687 -32.28 33.74 23.99
CA ALA A 687 -32.99 32.63 24.61
C ALA A 687 -33.78 31.89 23.53
N LEU A 688 -33.36 30.69 23.14
CA LEU A 688 -34.12 29.81 22.24
C LEU A 688 -35.37 29.27 22.94
N GLY A 689 -35.31 29.17 24.28
CA GLY A 689 -36.43 28.83 25.14
C GLY A 689 -36.83 27.35 25.03
N GLN A 690 -38.14 27.10 25.10
CA GLN A 690 -38.73 25.75 24.99
C GLN A 690 -38.73 25.21 23.56
N ALA A 691 -37.54 24.96 23.02
CA ALA A 691 -37.37 24.44 21.67
C ALA A 691 -38.08 23.09 21.46
N GLU A 692 -38.66 22.90 20.27
CA GLU A 692 -39.39 21.70 19.86
C GLU A 692 -38.85 21.20 18.52
N LEU A 693 -38.86 19.89 18.28
CA LEU A 693 -38.68 19.35 16.93
C LEU A 693 -40.03 19.33 16.20
N VAL A 694 -40.09 19.89 15.00
CA VAL A 694 -41.27 19.82 14.14
C VAL A 694 -41.00 18.92 12.95
N LEU A 695 -41.90 17.97 12.74
CA LEU A 695 -41.93 17.08 11.58
C LEU A 695 -43.14 17.47 10.71
N PRO A 696 -42.97 18.18 9.57
CA PRO A 696 -44.10 18.67 8.77
C PRO A 696 -44.99 17.58 8.15
N GLU A 697 -44.43 16.41 7.85
CA GLU A 697 -45.17 15.24 7.39
C GLU A 697 -44.54 13.95 7.91
N VAL A 698 -45.13 13.38 8.96
CA VAL A 698 -44.62 12.14 9.59
C VAL A 698 -44.83 10.87 8.75
N LYS A 699 -45.72 10.88 7.75
CA LYS A 699 -46.03 9.69 6.93
C LYS A 699 -44.79 9.08 6.27
N ASN A 700 -43.79 9.90 5.93
CA ASN A 700 -42.59 9.48 5.22
C ASN A 700 -41.41 9.19 6.16
N VAL A 701 -41.55 9.45 7.47
CA VAL A 701 -40.51 9.20 8.47
C VAL A 701 -40.50 7.73 8.85
N GLN A 702 -39.33 7.11 8.84
CA GLN A 702 -39.17 5.69 9.19
C GLN A 702 -39.04 5.51 10.70
N ALA A 703 -39.40 4.32 11.20
CA ALA A 703 -39.20 3.98 12.61
C ALA A 703 -37.71 3.65 12.84
N ASN A 704 -36.93 4.61 13.35
CA ASN A 704 -35.51 4.44 13.61
C ASN A 704 -35.02 5.34 14.77
N GLN A 705 -33.75 5.16 15.17
CA GLN A 705 -33.00 6.18 15.91
C GLN A 705 -32.40 7.20 14.93
N TYR A 706 -32.41 8.48 15.30
CA TYR A 706 -31.95 9.58 14.47
C TYR A 706 -30.96 10.45 15.24
N THR A 707 -29.83 10.81 14.61
CA THR A 707 -28.88 11.77 15.15
C THR A 707 -28.58 12.88 14.14
N GLY A 708 -28.30 14.07 14.65
CA GLY A 708 -28.03 15.27 13.85
C GLY A 708 -27.31 16.32 14.67
N ASN A 709 -26.68 17.27 13.99
CA ASN A 709 -25.95 18.38 14.59
C ASN A 709 -26.60 19.71 14.22
N VAL A 710 -26.62 20.66 15.15
CA VAL A 710 -26.89 22.07 14.81
C VAL A 710 -25.56 22.79 14.66
N ASN A 711 -25.26 23.23 13.45
CA ASN A 711 -24.11 24.05 13.13
C ASN A 711 -24.44 25.51 13.48
N TRP A 712 -23.58 26.16 14.25
CA TRP A 712 -23.70 27.57 14.64
C TRP A 712 -22.59 28.37 13.96
N ASN A 713 -22.95 29.30 13.08
CA ASN A 713 -22.02 30.01 12.20
C ASN A 713 -22.05 31.51 12.51
N LEU A 714 -21.04 32.02 13.23
CA LEU A 714 -20.92 33.44 13.56
C LEU A 714 -20.21 34.18 12.41
N ILE A 715 -21.00 34.73 11.49
CA ILE A 715 -20.54 35.46 10.32
C ILE A 715 -20.22 36.90 10.69
N LYS A 716 -19.11 37.42 10.15
CA LYS A 716 -18.75 38.83 10.23
C LYS A 716 -19.04 39.51 8.89
N ALA A 717 -19.61 40.71 8.93
CA ALA A 717 -19.87 41.51 7.74
C ALA A 717 -19.59 42.98 8.04
N PRO A 718 -18.45 43.56 7.64
CA PRO A 718 -17.24 42.96 7.06
C PRO A 718 -16.17 42.64 8.14
#